data_AF-A0A9P9WA65-F1
#
_entry.id   AF-A0A9P9WA65-F1
#
_cell.length_a   1.000
_cell.length_b   1.000
_cell.length_c   1.000
_cell.angle_alpha   90.00
_cell.angle_beta   90.00
_cell.angle_gamma   90.00
#
_symmetry.space_group_name_H-M   'P 1'
#
loop_
_entity.id
_entity.type
_entity.pdbx_description
1 polymer ?
#
loop_
_entity_poly.entity_id
_entity_poly.type
_entity_poly.pdbx_seq_one_letter_code
_entity_poly.pdbx_strand_id
1 'polypeptide(L)'
;MSYGPLQSSIDPFDSEPRMAPTTYQSVPSLSDRPGRGVSHESVIEMKTVNSQSSLYRVTVRDPDVDSLDETMLNKTHQPDVVTDRSTVWMGNSRWNLIPDFLWLLLPIMFFGELQERPESPWASKVVLASTIAPSIWPLIFSAIVGGTLKAFADWKVERGLSLGTLEQIMGSRTLANTFVTSFNMRVFGLPTILLIALWSFNPLGSQASFRSVYLEQRSDTGTGTINYYSHNFTEQGSSGLEGSSSWNSMRSQIRAIYNSALFDLSSGLQFSKNTSDDYELILARLGGMDAAIARGSMDPWGNVRTPSLRRVPGYDPDDPERWLDVPPEQTTIGAASLIGSVVRGIPLDFTGSTAFTMGTNYHEFSCTSGDLLTQQTMPDWMEANYKNMIFHYNKSLDISQPNAFLTLLPSGSGGISTFFIDLLRENSSTQWPQPPRTLMFGSRASDDGNYFVTNCKEHLVYVDVNVTCASNGPSSRAQCNVVSIRQMPAALQPDLRADAFSSIMLYNKLEMLDPSGHPGQASLTELFMQDPPRFFVNGGNFIGIASNISNLSADVFSDRWTLMFNTIYDASRHLTATIGGDIFDVSEAKIKNVTSATQFPIASVYVINVPWMVVYFVSSTIMLSAAVITIAFRALCRAPEILGFVSSLTRDSPYFRDWGAETNSTDSGTRRARRLGMVKVMVGDANPGGDVGRMSFIPATDPSRLKVARPYD
;
A
#
# COMPACT_ATOMS: atom_id res chain seq x y z
N MET A 1 -1.94 71.79 5.16
CA MET A 1 -3.09 72.35 4.42
C MET A 1 -4.13 71.24 4.23
N SER A 2 -5.34 71.58 3.78
CA SER A 2 -6.58 70.83 4.07
C SER A 2 -6.89 69.61 3.16
N TYR A 3 -7.92 68.88 3.57
CA TYR A 3 -8.55 67.66 3.02
C TYR A 3 -9.02 67.73 1.55
N GLY A 4 -9.18 66.55 0.93
CA GLY A 4 -10.07 66.33 -0.23
C GLY A 4 -9.78 65.03 -1.00
N PRO A 5 -10.70 64.04 -1.05
CA PRO A 5 -10.47 62.76 -1.75
C PRO A 5 -10.87 62.80 -3.23
N LEU A 6 -10.34 61.87 -4.03
CA LEU A 6 -10.76 61.63 -5.42
C LEU A 6 -11.49 60.29 -5.54
N GLN A 7 -12.60 60.34 -6.25
CA GLN A 7 -13.54 59.25 -6.51
C GLN A 7 -13.63 59.12 -8.03
N SER A 8 -13.50 57.90 -8.58
CA SER A 8 -13.63 57.65 -10.01
C SER A 8 -14.59 56.51 -10.31
N SER A 9 -15.68 56.86 -10.98
CA SER A 9 -16.75 55.98 -11.47
C SER A 9 -16.42 55.33 -12.81
N ILE A 10 -16.84 54.08 -13.00
CA ILE A 10 -17.30 53.55 -14.31
C ILE A 10 -18.55 52.69 -14.05
N ASP A 11 -19.55 52.86 -14.92
CA ASP A 11 -20.92 52.31 -14.84
C ASP A 11 -21.06 50.87 -15.38
N PRO A 12 -22.21 50.19 -15.16
CA PRO A 12 -22.35 48.74 -15.33
C PRO A 12 -22.81 48.30 -16.73
N PHE A 13 -22.71 46.99 -16.99
CA PHE A 13 -23.36 46.31 -18.12
C PHE A 13 -24.31 45.21 -17.63
N ASP A 14 -25.45 45.08 -18.31
CA ASP A 14 -26.62 44.30 -17.90
C ASP A 14 -26.47 42.77 -18.01
N SER A 15 -27.30 42.08 -17.22
CA SER A 15 -27.32 40.61 -17.06
C SER A 15 -28.27 39.85 -18.00
N GLU A 16 -27.95 38.56 -18.19
CA GLU A 16 -28.64 37.55 -19.01
C GLU A 16 -30.10 37.17 -18.62
N PRO A 17 -30.84 36.45 -19.49
CA PRO A 17 -32.25 36.11 -19.30
C PRO A 17 -32.53 34.90 -18.38
N ARG A 18 -33.82 34.75 -18.03
CA ARG A 18 -34.38 33.81 -17.03
C ARG A 18 -34.43 32.34 -17.50
N MET A 19 -34.28 31.40 -16.56
CA MET A 19 -35.34 30.41 -16.23
C MET A 19 -35.15 29.64 -14.90
N ALA A 20 -36.22 29.65 -14.07
CA ALA A 20 -36.67 28.69 -13.03
C ALA A 20 -35.68 28.02 -12.03
N PRO A 21 -35.90 28.20 -10.70
CA PRO A 21 -35.37 27.33 -9.64
C PRO A 21 -36.42 26.34 -9.09
N THR A 22 -35.98 25.19 -8.58
CA THR A 22 -36.79 24.27 -7.75
C THR A 22 -36.30 24.23 -6.30
N THR A 23 -37.21 23.87 -5.40
CA THR A 23 -37.19 24.25 -3.98
C THR A 23 -36.45 23.26 -3.07
N TYR A 24 -35.77 23.78 -2.05
CA TYR A 24 -35.37 23.04 -0.84
C TYR A 24 -35.98 23.72 0.40
N GLN A 25 -36.54 22.94 1.33
CA GLN A 25 -36.89 23.39 2.69
C GLN A 25 -36.91 22.21 3.67
N SER A 26 -36.90 22.49 4.98
CA SER A 26 -36.32 21.61 6.00
C SER A 26 -37.04 21.65 7.37
N VAL A 27 -37.10 20.49 8.08
CA VAL A 27 -37.25 20.34 9.57
C VAL A 27 -38.67 20.76 10.11
N PRO A 28 -39.20 20.40 11.34
CA PRO A 28 -38.71 19.71 12.58
C PRO A 28 -39.45 18.37 12.94
N SER A 29 -39.40 17.68 14.12
CA SER A 29 -38.53 17.61 15.34
C SER A 29 -38.94 16.48 16.33
N LEU A 30 -37.98 15.97 17.17
CA LEU A 30 -38.14 15.34 18.54
C LEU A 30 -38.92 13.99 18.69
N SER A 31 -38.69 13.10 19.69
CA SER A 31 -37.80 13.08 20.88
C SER A 31 -37.33 11.66 21.34
N ASP A 32 -36.36 11.64 22.27
CA ASP A 32 -36.07 10.68 23.37
C ASP A 32 -35.47 9.24 23.18
N ARG A 33 -34.52 8.97 24.10
CA ARG A 33 -33.94 7.69 24.60
C ARG A 33 -34.18 7.66 26.14
N PRO A 34 -33.87 6.61 26.96
CA PRO A 34 -33.10 5.38 26.71
C PRO A 34 -33.66 4.06 27.33
N GLY A 35 -33.01 2.89 27.09
CA GLY A 35 -33.26 1.68 27.90
C GLY A 35 -32.64 0.36 27.38
N ARG A 36 -31.64 -0.18 28.09
CA ARG A 36 -30.83 -1.41 27.82
C ARG A 36 -31.62 -2.71 27.50
N GLY A 37 -31.01 -3.63 26.72
CA GLY A 37 -31.03 -5.06 27.08
C GLY A 37 -30.89 -6.17 26.01
N VAL A 38 -29.64 -6.59 25.73
CA VAL A 38 -29.20 -8.00 25.45
C VAL A 38 -29.52 -8.70 24.09
N SER A 39 -28.43 -9.07 23.40
CA SER A 39 -28.17 -10.13 22.39
C SER A 39 -29.17 -10.47 21.26
N HIS A 40 -28.70 -10.37 20.01
CA HIS A 40 -28.95 -11.36 18.97
C HIS A 40 -27.83 -11.37 17.91
N GLU A 41 -27.45 -12.55 17.42
CA GLU A 41 -26.52 -12.74 16.30
C GLU A 41 -27.17 -12.38 14.95
N SER A 42 -26.37 -11.90 14.01
CA SER A 42 -26.79 -11.56 12.65
C SER A 42 -26.47 -12.66 11.64
N VAL A 43 -27.50 -13.19 10.99
CA VAL A 43 -27.37 -13.98 9.76
C VAL A 43 -27.72 -13.09 8.57
N ILE A 44 -26.84 -13.03 7.57
CA ILE A 44 -27.00 -12.17 6.39
C ILE A 44 -27.64 -12.96 5.25
N GLU A 45 -28.76 -12.44 4.72
CA GLU A 45 -29.38 -12.92 3.47
C GLU A 45 -28.51 -12.59 2.24
N MET A 46 -28.47 -13.51 1.27
CA MET A 46 -28.12 -13.19 -0.12
C MET A 46 -29.36 -13.31 -1.01
N LYS A 47 -29.71 -12.22 -1.68
CA LYS A 47 -30.76 -12.20 -2.72
C LYS A 47 -30.25 -12.86 -4.01
N THR A 48 -31.00 -13.82 -4.52
CA THR A 48 -30.86 -14.37 -5.87
C THR A 48 -31.72 -13.57 -6.88
N VAL A 49 -31.20 -13.43 -8.11
CA VAL A 49 -31.97 -12.92 -9.26
C VAL A 49 -32.34 -14.10 -10.17
N ASN A 50 -33.57 -14.08 -10.69
CA ASN A 50 -34.20 -15.20 -11.40
C ASN A 50 -33.63 -15.51 -12.78
N SER A 51 -33.71 -16.79 -13.18
CA SER A 51 -34.06 -17.15 -14.57
C SER A 51 -35.11 -18.26 -14.56
N GLN A 52 -36.05 -18.17 -15.51
CA GLN A 52 -37.38 -18.79 -15.51
C GLN A 52 -37.41 -20.33 -15.49
N SER A 53 -38.41 -20.90 -14.80
CA SER A 53 -38.88 -22.28 -14.97
C SER A 53 -40.39 -22.30 -15.23
N SER A 54 -40.83 -22.87 -16.35
CA SER A 54 -42.25 -23.03 -16.69
C SER A 54 -42.89 -24.18 -15.91
N LEU A 55 -43.97 -23.89 -15.18
CA LEU A 55 -44.77 -24.90 -14.46
C LEU A 55 -45.53 -25.81 -15.42
N TYR A 56 -45.75 -27.06 -14.99
CA TYR A 56 -47.09 -27.65 -15.05
C TYR A 56 -47.49 -28.15 -13.66
N ARG A 57 -48.76 -27.88 -13.29
CA ARG A 57 -49.30 -28.02 -11.94
C ARG A 57 -50.40 -29.07 -11.97
N VAL A 58 -50.26 -30.15 -11.21
CA VAL A 58 -51.35 -31.12 -11.00
C VAL A 58 -52.24 -30.59 -9.88
N THR A 59 -53.51 -30.36 -10.17
CA THR A 59 -54.54 -29.98 -9.18
C THR A 59 -55.58 -31.08 -9.09
N VAL A 60 -55.81 -31.59 -7.88
CA VAL A 60 -56.92 -32.51 -7.56
C VAL A 60 -58.17 -31.70 -7.22
N ARG A 61 -59.30 -32.08 -7.82
CA ARG A 61 -60.67 -31.76 -7.36
C ARG A 61 -61.62 -32.81 -7.90
N ASP A 62 -62.37 -33.46 -7.03
CA ASP A 62 -63.62 -34.14 -7.39
C ASP A 62 -64.67 -33.11 -7.83
N PRO A 63 -65.68 -33.53 -8.61
CA PRO A 63 -66.95 -33.87 -7.93
C PRO A 63 -67.72 -35.06 -8.52
N ASP A 64 -68.76 -35.41 -7.78
CA ASP A 64 -69.76 -36.47 -7.98
C ASP A 64 -70.73 -36.29 -9.18
N VAL A 65 -71.26 -37.45 -9.62
CA VAL A 65 -72.66 -37.72 -10.07
C VAL A 65 -73.16 -37.38 -11.50
N ASP A 66 -73.82 -38.42 -12.06
CA ASP A 66 -74.87 -38.52 -13.10
C ASP A 66 -74.64 -38.47 -14.63
N SER A 67 -75.34 -39.41 -15.29
CA SER A 67 -75.73 -39.54 -16.72
C SER A 67 -74.59 -39.78 -17.75
N LEU A 68 -74.60 -40.92 -18.46
CA LEU A 68 -75.24 -41.18 -19.78
C LEU A 68 -74.65 -40.28 -20.91
N ASP A 69 -74.30 -40.77 -22.09
CA ASP A 69 -74.72 -42.03 -22.72
C ASP A 69 -73.71 -42.58 -23.77
N GLU A 70 -74.06 -43.74 -24.33
CA GLU A 70 -73.39 -44.43 -25.43
C GLU A 70 -73.10 -43.53 -26.66
N THR A 71 -71.91 -43.67 -27.26
CA THR A 71 -71.72 -43.91 -28.71
C THR A 71 -70.24 -43.90 -29.11
N MET A 72 -69.62 -45.09 -29.18
CA MET A 72 -68.64 -45.48 -30.22
C MET A 72 -68.38 -46.99 -30.05
N LEU A 73 -69.28 -47.80 -30.63
CA LEU A 73 -69.14 -49.26 -30.67
C LEU A 73 -67.88 -49.69 -31.44
N ASN A 74 -67.35 -50.85 -31.04
CA ASN A 74 -66.60 -51.80 -31.86
C ASN A 74 -65.37 -51.29 -32.65
N LYS A 75 -64.20 -51.73 -32.16
CA LYS A 75 -63.40 -52.70 -32.94
C LYS A 75 -62.49 -53.53 -32.05
N THR A 76 -62.80 -54.82 -31.98
CA THR A 76 -61.82 -55.85 -31.59
C THR A 76 -60.81 -56.05 -32.73
N HIS A 77 -59.53 -56.08 -32.42
CA HIS A 77 -58.53 -56.79 -33.23
C HIS A 77 -57.38 -57.31 -32.36
N GLN A 78 -56.72 -58.33 -32.89
CA GLN A 78 -55.73 -59.21 -32.27
C GLN A 78 -54.48 -58.53 -31.68
N PRO A 79 -53.71 -59.24 -30.82
CA PRO A 79 -52.45 -58.72 -30.29
C PRO A 79 -51.43 -58.53 -31.40
N ASP A 80 -50.84 -57.33 -31.47
CA ASP A 80 -49.71 -57.09 -32.34
C ASP A 80 -48.47 -57.86 -31.85
N VAL A 81 -47.87 -58.58 -32.78
CA VAL A 81 -46.66 -59.37 -32.58
C VAL A 81 -45.52 -58.44 -32.15
N VAL A 82 -44.93 -58.71 -30.97
CA VAL A 82 -43.66 -58.10 -30.57
C VAL A 82 -42.60 -58.54 -31.59
N THR A 83 -42.31 -57.66 -32.54
CA THR A 83 -41.27 -57.88 -33.54
C THR A 83 -39.92 -57.56 -32.91
N ASP A 84 -39.09 -58.60 -32.78
CA ASP A 84 -37.72 -58.53 -32.30
C ASP A 84 -36.95 -57.41 -33.04
N ARG A 85 -36.59 -56.37 -32.28
CA ARG A 85 -35.70 -55.28 -32.70
C ARG A 85 -34.38 -55.38 -31.96
N SER A 86 -33.62 -56.44 -32.25
CA SER A 86 -32.19 -56.48 -31.95
C SER A 86 -31.48 -55.23 -32.51
N THR A 87 -31.06 -54.34 -31.61
CA THR A 87 -30.40 -53.08 -31.98
C THR A 87 -28.89 -53.30 -32.10
N VAL A 88 -28.35 -53.15 -33.31
CA VAL A 88 -26.92 -53.30 -33.57
C VAL A 88 -26.18 -52.05 -33.11
N TRP A 89 -25.31 -52.19 -32.11
CA TRP A 89 -24.47 -51.12 -31.58
C TRP A 89 -23.41 -50.69 -32.61
N MET A 90 -23.67 -49.57 -33.29
CA MET A 90 -22.64 -48.86 -34.07
C MET A 90 -21.78 -48.05 -33.10
N GLY A 91 -20.52 -48.47 -32.93
CA GLY A 91 -19.64 -47.98 -31.86
C GLY A 91 -19.33 -46.49 -31.89
N ASN A 92 -18.79 -46.00 -30.78
CA ASN A 92 -18.60 -44.57 -30.50
C ASN A 92 -17.87 -43.78 -31.60
N SER A 93 -18.39 -42.58 -31.85
CA SER A 93 -17.89 -41.62 -32.85
C SER A 93 -16.42 -41.24 -32.63
N ARG A 94 -15.63 -41.24 -33.72
CA ARG A 94 -14.19 -40.93 -33.73
C ARG A 94 -13.86 -39.45 -33.47
N TRP A 95 -14.86 -38.57 -33.42
CA TRP A 95 -14.68 -37.12 -33.32
C TRP A 95 -14.34 -36.61 -31.91
N ASN A 96 -14.42 -37.45 -30.88
CA ASN A 96 -14.25 -37.04 -29.48
C ASN A 96 -12.81 -36.62 -29.08
N LEU A 97 -11.77 -36.95 -29.86
CA LEU A 97 -10.36 -36.62 -29.53
C LEU A 97 -9.92 -35.22 -29.98
N ILE A 98 -10.63 -34.61 -30.93
CA ILE A 98 -10.18 -33.36 -31.57
C ILE A 98 -10.10 -32.18 -30.58
N PRO A 99 -11.05 -31.99 -29.63
CA PRO A 99 -10.90 -30.96 -28.60
C PRO A 99 -9.62 -31.15 -27.77
N ASP A 100 -9.31 -32.38 -27.36
CA ASP A 100 -8.23 -32.68 -26.43
C ASP A 100 -6.84 -32.43 -27.05
N PHE A 101 -6.67 -32.72 -28.35
CA PHE A 101 -5.45 -32.38 -29.08
C PHE A 101 -5.30 -30.87 -29.30
N LEU A 102 -6.40 -30.15 -29.55
CA LEU A 102 -6.35 -28.69 -29.72
C LEU A 102 -5.95 -27.98 -28.41
N TRP A 103 -6.49 -28.42 -27.26
CA TRP A 103 -6.13 -27.88 -25.95
C TRP A 103 -4.65 -28.06 -25.56
N LEU A 104 -3.96 -29.07 -26.11
CA LEU A 104 -2.53 -29.27 -25.88
C LEU A 104 -1.62 -28.40 -26.77
N LEU A 105 -2.05 -28.11 -28.00
CA LEU A 105 -1.20 -27.43 -29.00
C LEU A 105 -1.30 -25.90 -28.93
N LEU A 106 -2.49 -25.35 -28.66
CA LEU A 106 -2.70 -23.90 -28.58
C LEU A 106 -1.77 -23.22 -27.53
N PRO A 107 -1.62 -23.74 -26.29
CA PRO A 107 -0.78 -23.10 -25.27
C PRO A 107 0.71 -23.11 -25.63
N ILE A 108 1.20 -24.16 -26.30
CA ILE A 108 2.61 -24.27 -26.71
C ILE A 108 2.96 -23.14 -27.67
N MET A 109 2.13 -22.94 -28.70
CA MET A 109 2.35 -21.91 -29.71
C MET A 109 2.21 -20.51 -29.10
N PHE A 110 1.11 -20.26 -28.39
CA PHE A 110 0.82 -18.93 -27.85
C PHE A 110 1.78 -18.50 -26.74
N PHE A 111 2.15 -19.38 -25.79
CA PHE A 111 3.06 -19.00 -24.72
C PHE A 111 4.52 -18.94 -25.20
N GLY A 112 4.95 -19.85 -26.09
CA GLY A 112 6.30 -19.81 -26.65
C GLY A 112 6.59 -18.54 -27.46
N GLU A 113 5.60 -17.99 -28.15
CA GLU A 113 5.72 -16.75 -28.93
C GLU A 113 5.74 -15.47 -28.06
N LEU A 114 5.28 -15.56 -26.80
CA LEU A 114 5.21 -14.44 -25.85
C LEU A 114 6.49 -14.18 -25.05
N GLN A 115 7.35 -15.17 -24.86
CA GLN A 115 8.57 -15.02 -24.04
C GLN A 115 9.42 -13.83 -24.54
N GLU A 116 9.77 -12.93 -23.62
CA GLU A 116 10.59 -11.72 -23.88
C GLU A 116 9.99 -10.73 -24.90
N ARG A 117 8.72 -10.88 -25.25
CA ARG A 117 8.00 -9.86 -26.04
C ARG A 117 7.51 -8.72 -25.14
N PRO A 118 7.59 -7.46 -25.59
CA PRO A 118 6.95 -6.34 -24.90
C PRO A 118 5.42 -6.46 -24.97
N GLU A 119 4.74 -5.68 -24.13
CA GLU A 119 3.28 -5.57 -24.20
C GLU A 119 2.79 -5.19 -25.61
N SER A 120 1.78 -5.91 -26.11
CA SER A 120 1.15 -5.61 -27.41
C SER A 120 -0.35 -5.91 -27.37
N PRO A 121 -1.18 -5.27 -28.22
CA PRO A 121 -2.63 -5.48 -28.28
C PRO A 121 -3.07 -6.91 -28.64
N TRP A 122 -2.15 -7.74 -29.15
CA TRP A 122 -2.36 -9.18 -29.35
C TRP A 122 -2.00 -9.96 -28.09
N ALA A 123 -0.83 -9.69 -27.51
CA ALA A 123 -0.34 -10.38 -26.33
C ALA A 123 -1.25 -10.18 -25.10
N SER A 124 -1.76 -8.96 -24.91
CA SER A 124 -2.74 -8.68 -23.85
C SER A 124 -4.05 -9.44 -24.03
N LYS A 125 -4.49 -9.73 -25.27
CA LYS A 125 -5.64 -10.60 -25.54
C LYS A 125 -5.34 -12.08 -25.24
N VAL A 126 -4.12 -12.55 -25.51
CA VAL A 126 -3.71 -13.92 -25.18
C VAL A 126 -3.65 -14.13 -23.66
N VAL A 127 -3.10 -13.16 -22.92
CA VAL A 127 -3.11 -13.19 -21.44
C VAL A 127 -4.53 -13.02 -20.90
N LEU A 128 -5.38 -12.18 -21.51
CA LEU A 128 -6.80 -12.11 -21.12
C LEU A 128 -7.50 -13.47 -21.32
N ALA A 129 -7.19 -14.20 -22.40
CA ALA A 129 -7.74 -15.53 -22.64
C ALA A 129 -7.27 -16.57 -21.60
N SER A 130 -6.04 -16.48 -21.08
CA SER A 130 -5.58 -17.36 -20.01
C SER A 130 -6.32 -17.12 -18.68
N THR A 131 -6.90 -15.94 -18.45
CA THR A 131 -7.76 -15.69 -17.27
C THR A 131 -9.09 -16.47 -17.30
N ILE A 132 -9.53 -16.93 -18.46
CA ILE A 132 -10.75 -17.75 -18.64
C ILE A 132 -10.46 -19.24 -18.41
N ALA A 133 -9.21 -19.67 -18.59
CA ALA A 133 -8.80 -21.08 -18.48
C ALA A 133 -9.15 -21.73 -17.11
N PRO A 134 -9.03 -21.05 -15.95
CA PRO A 134 -9.46 -21.59 -14.66
C PRO A 134 -10.94 -21.96 -14.54
N SER A 135 -11.82 -21.34 -15.34
CA SER A 135 -13.25 -21.64 -15.35
C SER A 135 -13.60 -22.82 -16.26
N ILE A 136 -12.91 -22.94 -17.40
CA ILE A 136 -13.16 -23.99 -18.40
C ILE A 136 -12.47 -25.31 -17.99
N TRP A 137 -11.25 -25.23 -17.46
CA TRP A 137 -10.42 -26.40 -17.15
C TRP A 137 -11.11 -27.42 -16.22
N PRO A 138 -11.72 -27.04 -15.08
CA PRO A 138 -12.34 -28.01 -14.18
C PRO A 138 -13.52 -28.75 -14.79
N LEU A 139 -14.25 -28.12 -15.71
CA LEU A 139 -15.39 -28.71 -16.41
C LEU A 139 -14.92 -29.80 -17.38
N ILE A 140 -13.94 -29.47 -18.23
CA ILE A 140 -13.37 -30.40 -19.21
C ILE A 140 -12.66 -31.56 -18.50
N PHE A 141 -11.79 -31.26 -17.53
CA PHE A 141 -11.07 -32.28 -16.77
C PHE A 141 -12.04 -33.26 -16.07
N SER A 142 -13.10 -32.75 -15.44
CA SER A 142 -14.08 -33.60 -14.76
C SER A 142 -14.89 -34.45 -15.75
N ALA A 143 -15.23 -33.93 -16.92
CA ALA A 143 -15.93 -34.68 -17.96
C ALA A 143 -15.06 -35.83 -18.50
N ILE A 144 -13.78 -35.58 -18.79
CA ILE A 144 -12.86 -36.59 -19.35
C ILE A 144 -12.48 -37.62 -18.30
N VAL A 145 -11.96 -37.22 -17.13
CA VAL A 145 -11.51 -38.15 -16.08
C VAL A 145 -12.70 -38.89 -15.46
N GLY A 146 -13.81 -38.20 -15.20
CA GLY A 146 -15.05 -38.81 -14.72
C GLY A 146 -15.72 -39.73 -15.76
N GLY A 147 -15.47 -39.52 -17.06
CA GLY A 147 -15.82 -40.44 -18.14
C GLY A 147 -14.90 -41.66 -18.20
N THR A 148 -13.59 -41.45 -18.02
CA THR A 148 -12.56 -42.49 -18.01
C THR A 148 -12.79 -43.50 -16.89
N LEU A 149 -13.07 -43.00 -15.68
CA LEU A 149 -13.37 -43.86 -14.51
C LEU A 149 -14.65 -44.67 -14.71
N LYS A 150 -15.67 -44.12 -15.39
CA LYS A 150 -16.88 -44.87 -15.76
C LYS A 150 -16.55 -45.98 -16.77
N ALA A 151 -15.89 -45.64 -17.88
CA ALA A 151 -15.50 -46.61 -18.91
C ALA A 151 -14.60 -47.73 -18.36
N PHE A 152 -13.72 -47.41 -17.42
CA PHE A 152 -12.92 -48.41 -16.69
C PHE A 152 -13.78 -49.30 -15.79
N ALA A 153 -14.75 -48.74 -15.06
CA ALA A 153 -15.69 -49.51 -14.24
C ALA A 153 -16.54 -50.47 -15.09
N ASP A 154 -17.11 -49.99 -16.21
CA ASP A 154 -17.87 -50.79 -17.18
C ASP A 154 -17.00 -51.93 -17.75
N TRP A 155 -15.77 -51.62 -18.17
CA TRP A 155 -14.82 -52.63 -18.68
C TRP A 155 -14.40 -53.67 -17.64
N LYS A 156 -14.26 -53.25 -16.37
CA LYS A 156 -13.80 -54.13 -15.30
C LYS A 156 -14.92 -55.01 -14.75
N VAL A 157 -16.17 -54.51 -14.69
CA VAL A 157 -17.29 -55.26 -14.12
C VAL A 157 -17.63 -56.50 -14.95
N GLU A 158 -17.53 -56.46 -16.29
CA GLU A 158 -17.70 -57.65 -17.16
C GLU A 158 -16.75 -58.82 -16.81
N ARG A 159 -15.60 -58.51 -16.20
CA ARG A 159 -14.53 -59.47 -15.87
C ARG A 159 -14.58 -59.90 -14.40
N GLY A 160 -15.52 -59.39 -13.61
CA GLY A 160 -15.64 -59.57 -12.18
C GLY A 160 -14.80 -58.58 -11.38
N LEU A 161 -15.47 -57.78 -10.53
CA LEU A 161 -14.84 -56.84 -9.60
C LEU A 161 -15.52 -56.93 -8.22
N SER A 162 -14.82 -56.62 -7.13
CA SER A 162 -15.43 -56.45 -5.80
C SER A 162 -16.41 -55.27 -5.80
N LEU A 163 -17.63 -55.46 -5.28
CA LEU A 163 -18.67 -54.44 -5.24
C LEU A 163 -18.18 -53.15 -4.55
N GLY A 164 -17.40 -53.26 -3.48
CA GLY A 164 -16.86 -52.10 -2.76
C GLY A 164 -15.88 -51.29 -3.60
N THR A 165 -15.11 -51.94 -4.47
CA THR A 165 -14.20 -51.26 -5.41
C THR A 165 -14.96 -50.65 -6.58
N LEU A 166 -16.02 -51.31 -7.04
CA LEU A 166 -16.90 -50.78 -8.10
C LEU A 166 -17.64 -49.52 -7.62
N GLU A 167 -18.21 -49.54 -6.42
CA GLU A 167 -18.83 -48.38 -5.77
C GLU A 167 -17.79 -47.27 -5.50
N GLN A 168 -16.55 -47.63 -5.10
CA GLN A 168 -15.48 -46.64 -4.93
C GLN A 168 -15.14 -45.90 -6.23
N ILE A 169 -15.01 -46.61 -7.36
CA ILE A 169 -14.70 -46.00 -8.67
C ILE A 169 -15.89 -45.15 -9.16
N MET A 170 -17.11 -45.70 -9.10
CA MET A 170 -18.32 -45.01 -9.54
C MET A 170 -18.66 -43.78 -8.68
N GLY A 171 -18.35 -43.83 -7.38
CA GLY A 171 -18.45 -42.69 -6.47
C GLY A 171 -17.35 -41.64 -6.65
N SER A 172 -16.16 -42.02 -7.14
CA SER A 172 -15.00 -41.11 -7.28
C SER A 172 -14.95 -40.38 -8.63
N ARG A 173 -16.10 -39.96 -9.16
CA ARG A 173 -16.22 -39.31 -10.49
C ARG A 173 -16.09 -37.78 -10.48
N THR A 174 -15.85 -37.17 -9.32
CA THR A 174 -15.43 -35.77 -9.14
C THR A 174 -14.45 -35.67 -7.97
N LEU A 175 -13.70 -34.58 -7.85
CA LEU A 175 -12.80 -34.32 -6.71
C LEU A 175 -13.54 -34.43 -5.36
N ALA A 176 -14.65 -33.70 -5.22
CA ALA A 176 -15.45 -33.69 -3.99
C ALA A 176 -16.02 -35.08 -3.66
N ASN A 177 -16.60 -35.78 -4.65
CA ASN A 177 -17.17 -37.10 -4.42
C ASN A 177 -16.08 -38.15 -4.13
N THR A 178 -14.87 -38.00 -4.67
CA THR A 178 -13.73 -38.87 -4.33
C THR A 178 -13.40 -38.80 -2.84
N PHE A 179 -13.33 -37.60 -2.26
CA PHE A 179 -13.15 -37.46 -0.81
C PHE A 179 -14.34 -38.04 -0.03
N VAL A 180 -15.57 -37.65 -0.37
CA VAL A 180 -16.80 -38.09 0.33
C VAL A 180 -16.96 -39.61 0.30
N THR A 181 -16.79 -40.25 -0.86
CA THR A 181 -16.85 -41.72 -1.01
C THR A 181 -15.74 -42.42 -0.24
N SER A 182 -14.52 -41.87 -0.22
CA SER A 182 -13.41 -42.44 0.55
C SER A 182 -13.70 -42.47 2.05
N PHE A 183 -14.20 -41.36 2.61
CA PHE A 183 -14.61 -41.27 4.01
C PHE A 183 -15.81 -42.17 4.33
N ASN A 184 -16.86 -42.14 3.50
CA ASN A 184 -18.10 -42.90 3.75
C ASN A 184 -17.89 -44.42 3.67
N MET A 185 -17.08 -44.89 2.70
CA MET A 185 -16.74 -46.31 2.57
C MET A 185 -15.65 -46.76 3.56
N ARG A 186 -14.89 -45.81 4.13
CA ARG A 186 -13.68 -46.01 4.96
C ARG A 186 -12.61 -46.87 4.28
N VAL A 187 -12.42 -46.66 2.97
CA VAL A 187 -11.42 -47.39 2.17
C VAL A 187 -10.22 -46.48 1.97
N PHE A 188 -9.19 -46.64 2.81
CA PHE A 188 -7.94 -45.87 2.77
C PHE A 188 -6.79 -46.73 2.22
N GLY A 189 -6.93 -47.22 0.98
CA GLY A 189 -5.91 -48.02 0.30
C GLY A 189 -5.13 -47.24 -0.75
N LEU A 190 -4.13 -47.88 -1.36
CA LEU A 190 -3.39 -47.31 -2.50
C LEU A 190 -4.29 -46.80 -3.64
N PRO A 191 -5.40 -47.46 -4.04
CA PRO A 191 -6.32 -46.93 -5.06
C PRO A 191 -6.94 -45.58 -4.66
N THR A 192 -7.21 -45.38 -3.37
CA THR A 192 -7.75 -44.13 -2.82
C THR A 192 -6.75 -42.99 -2.97
N ILE A 193 -5.48 -43.25 -2.65
CA ILE A 193 -4.38 -42.28 -2.79
C ILE A 193 -4.19 -41.90 -4.25
N LEU A 194 -4.19 -42.90 -5.16
CA LEU A 194 -4.07 -42.67 -6.61
C LEU A 194 -5.25 -41.88 -7.18
N LEU A 195 -6.49 -42.11 -6.71
CA LEU A 195 -7.65 -41.33 -7.11
C LEU A 195 -7.58 -39.88 -6.61
N ILE A 196 -7.17 -39.66 -5.35
CA ILE A 196 -7.00 -38.30 -4.81
C ILE A 196 -5.88 -37.55 -5.55
N ALA A 197 -4.76 -38.23 -5.84
CA ALA A 197 -3.65 -37.66 -6.62
C ALA A 197 -4.07 -37.34 -8.07
N LEU A 198 -4.85 -38.22 -8.72
CA LEU A 198 -5.41 -37.95 -10.04
C LEU A 198 -6.32 -36.72 -10.04
N TRP A 199 -7.21 -36.62 -9.05
CA TRP A 199 -8.15 -35.49 -8.95
C TRP A 199 -7.50 -34.18 -8.50
N SER A 200 -6.31 -34.19 -7.87
CA SER A 200 -5.59 -32.95 -7.51
C SER A 200 -5.08 -32.18 -8.73
N PHE A 201 -4.89 -32.84 -9.87
CA PHE A 201 -4.57 -32.19 -11.15
C PHE A 201 -5.72 -31.33 -11.72
N ASN A 202 -6.94 -31.44 -11.18
CA ASN A 202 -8.05 -30.57 -11.52
C ASN A 202 -7.77 -29.10 -11.08
N PRO A 203 -7.62 -28.79 -9.76
CA PRO A 203 -7.24 -27.45 -9.32
C PRO A 203 -5.80 -27.05 -9.64
N LEU A 204 -4.86 -28.00 -9.76
CA LEU A 204 -3.46 -27.68 -10.11
C LEU A 204 -3.34 -27.23 -11.57
N GLY A 205 -3.94 -27.96 -12.52
CA GLY A 205 -3.89 -27.59 -13.94
C GLY A 205 -4.58 -26.27 -14.25
N SER A 206 -5.69 -25.98 -13.56
CA SER A 206 -6.42 -24.70 -13.71
C SER A 206 -5.63 -23.50 -13.17
N GLN A 207 -4.96 -23.63 -12.01
CA GLN A 207 -4.07 -22.58 -11.51
C GLN A 207 -2.81 -22.44 -12.38
N ALA A 208 -2.27 -23.55 -12.87
CA ALA A 208 -1.10 -23.56 -13.74
C ALA A 208 -1.35 -22.82 -15.06
N SER A 209 -2.54 -22.94 -15.67
CA SER A 209 -2.89 -22.21 -16.90
C SER A 209 -3.00 -20.69 -16.73
N PHE A 210 -3.29 -20.22 -15.51
CA PHE A 210 -3.39 -18.80 -15.19
C PHE A 210 -2.03 -18.20 -14.81
N ARG A 211 -1.20 -18.96 -14.10
CA ARG A 211 0.09 -18.50 -13.55
C ARG A 211 1.28 -18.75 -14.48
N SER A 212 1.06 -19.33 -15.66
CA SER A 212 2.12 -19.68 -16.62
C SER A 212 2.78 -18.47 -17.27
N VAL A 213 2.07 -17.37 -17.48
CA VAL A 213 2.58 -16.14 -18.10
C VAL A 213 2.17 -14.93 -17.27
N TYR A 214 3.12 -14.04 -17.01
CA TYR A 214 2.87 -12.76 -16.35
C TYR A 214 3.71 -11.64 -17.00
N LEU A 215 3.33 -10.39 -16.73
CA LEU A 215 4.05 -9.22 -17.19
C LEU A 215 5.12 -8.85 -16.15
N GLU A 216 6.39 -8.89 -16.55
CA GLU A 216 7.52 -8.49 -15.72
C GLU A 216 7.84 -7.01 -15.96
N GLN A 217 7.73 -6.19 -14.90
CA GLN A 217 8.25 -4.83 -14.93
C GLN A 217 9.78 -4.87 -14.91
N ARG A 218 10.40 -4.20 -15.88
CA ARG A 218 11.85 -4.04 -15.97
C ARG A 218 12.22 -2.57 -15.85
N SER A 219 13.42 -2.34 -15.36
CA SER A 219 14.04 -1.02 -15.31
C SER A 219 15.46 -1.13 -15.85
N ASP A 220 15.97 0.00 -16.34
CA ASP A 220 17.36 0.14 -16.78
C ASP A 220 18.03 1.26 -15.98
N THR A 221 19.36 1.28 -15.98
CA THR A 221 20.18 2.21 -15.20
C THR A 221 21.00 3.11 -16.12
N GLY A 222 20.91 4.41 -15.90
CA GLY A 222 21.73 5.43 -16.56
C GLY A 222 22.34 6.41 -15.56
N THR A 223 23.01 7.43 -16.10
CA THR A 223 23.63 8.50 -15.31
C THR A 223 23.00 9.85 -15.62
N GLY A 224 22.62 10.60 -14.59
CA GLY A 224 22.20 11.99 -14.69
C GLY A 224 23.26 12.98 -14.19
N THR A 225 23.01 14.28 -14.35
CA THR A 225 23.80 15.34 -13.72
C THR A 225 22.89 16.18 -12.83
N ILE A 226 23.27 16.31 -11.57
CA ILE A 226 22.52 17.04 -10.55
C ILE A 226 23.35 18.24 -10.10
N ASN A 227 22.69 19.39 -10.00
CA ASN A 227 23.30 20.66 -9.63
C ASN A 227 22.73 21.12 -8.29
N TYR A 228 23.59 21.52 -7.36
CA TYR A 228 23.23 22.01 -6.02
C TYR A 228 24.16 23.15 -5.60
N TYR A 229 23.78 23.92 -4.58
CA TYR A 229 24.65 24.99 -4.06
C TYR A 229 25.83 24.43 -3.26
N SER A 230 27.01 25.05 -3.42
CA SER A 230 28.18 24.68 -2.64
C SER A 230 27.93 24.81 -1.14
N HIS A 231 28.41 23.84 -0.36
CA HIS A 231 28.46 23.92 1.11
C HIS A 231 29.60 24.82 1.62
N ASN A 232 30.48 25.33 0.74
CA ASN A 232 31.59 26.18 1.14
C ASN A 232 31.18 27.66 1.17
N PHE A 233 31.19 28.26 2.36
CA PHE A 233 30.87 29.67 2.58
C PHE A 233 31.71 30.65 1.76
N THR A 234 32.99 30.35 1.50
CA THR A 234 33.84 31.20 0.64
C THR A 234 33.37 31.23 -0.82
N GLU A 235 32.62 30.22 -1.25
CA GLU A 235 32.07 30.09 -2.60
C GLU A 235 30.61 30.57 -2.68
N GLN A 236 29.83 30.45 -1.59
CA GLN A 236 28.44 30.92 -1.54
C GLN A 236 28.30 32.45 -1.73
N GLY A 237 29.32 33.23 -1.36
CA GLY A 237 29.35 34.69 -1.53
C GLY A 237 28.13 35.41 -0.94
N SER A 238 27.75 36.54 -1.56
CA SER A 238 26.84 37.51 -0.93
C SER A 238 25.47 36.97 -0.50
N SER A 239 25.21 37.04 0.81
CA SER A 239 23.92 36.76 1.45
C SER A 239 23.12 38.05 1.69
N GLY A 240 21.83 37.93 2.04
CA GLY A 240 21.02 39.06 2.50
C GLY A 240 21.49 39.67 3.83
N LEU A 241 22.50 39.06 4.47
CA LEU A 241 23.13 39.49 5.72
C LEU A 241 24.42 40.29 5.49
N GLU A 242 24.89 40.42 4.24
CA GLU A 242 26.09 41.20 3.92
C GLU A 242 25.86 42.71 4.05
N GLY A 243 25.93 43.19 5.30
CA GLY A 243 25.86 44.60 5.65
C GLY A 243 24.44 45.18 5.65
N SER A 244 24.32 46.38 6.23
CA SER A 244 23.01 47.01 6.49
C SER A 244 22.22 47.39 5.23
N SER A 245 22.86 47.54 4.07
CA SER A 245 22.16 47.84 2.82
C SER A 245 21.42 46.63 2.29
N SER A 246 22.14 45.51 2.09
CA SER A 246 21.58 44.21 1.68
C SER A 246 20.45 43.76 2.60
N TRP A 247 20.68 43.89 3.92
CA TRP A 247 19.66 43.64 4.94
C TRP A 247 18.38 44.44 4.71
N ASN A 248 18.48 45.76 4.57
CA ASN A 248 17.30 46.62 4.43
C ASN A 248 16.53 46.35 3.13
N SER A 249 17.22 45.93 2.07
CA SER A 249 16.63 45.52 0.80
C SER A 249 15.96 44.14 0.85
N MET A 250 16.48 43.18 1.62
CA MET A 250 16.05 41.77 1.58
C MET A 250 15.22 41.32 2.79
N ARG A 251 15.28 41.99 3.95
CA ARG A 251 14.62 41.57 5.21
C ARG A 251 13.12 41.20 5.08
N SER A 252 12.38 41.87 4.19
CA SER A 252 10.97 41.55 3.94
C SER A 252 10.78 40.23 3.20
N GLN A 253 11.68 39.90 2.28
CA GLN A 253 11.69 38.63 1.56
C GLN A 253 12.16 37.49 2.48
N ILE A 254 13.22 37.73 3.28
CA ILE A 254 13.70 36.79 4.30
C ILE A 254 12.57 36.44 5.28
N ARG A 255 11.86 37.45 5.83
CA ARG A 255 10.70 37.23 6.72
C ARG A 255 9.58 36.44 6.01
N ALA A 256 9.29 36.75 4.75
CA ALA A 256 8.24 36.04 4.01
C ALA A 256 8.59 34.56 3.81
N ILE A 257 9.82 34.24 3.39
CA ILE A 257 10.31 32.87 3.19
C ILE A 257 10.32 32.12 4.53
N TYR A 258 10.91 32.71 5.58
CA TYR A 258 10.94 32.12 6.93
C TYR A 258 9.54 31.78 7.44
N ASN A 259 8.62 32.76 7.42
CA ASN A 259 7.25 32.54 7.89
C ASN A 259 6.53 31.49 7.03
N SER A 260 6.73 31.47 5.71
CA SER A 260 6.15 30.44 4.84
C SER A 260 6.65 29.03 5.18
N ALA A 261 7.91 28.87 5.59
CA ALA A 261 8.42 27.59 6.08
C ALA A 261 7.82 27.20 7.45
N LEU A 262 7.62 28.16 8.36
CA LEU A 262 6.93 27.93 9.65
C LEU A 262 5.46 27.55 9.49
N PHE A 263 4.75 28.14 8.52
CA PHE A 263 3.33 27.88 8.27
C PHE A 263 3.05 26.59 7.49
N ASP A 264 4.08 25.84 7.09
CA ASP A 264 3.88 24.51 6.52
C ASP A 264 3.50 23.47 7.58
N LEU A 265 2.46 22.68 7.31
CA LEU A 265 1.90 21.75 8.31
C LEU A 265 2.89 20.64 8.72
N SER A 266 3.87 20.28 7.86
CA SER A 266 4.90 19.30 8.23
C SER A 266 5.90 19.85 9.24
N SER A 267 6.11 21.17 9.27
CA SER A 267 6.97 21.85 10.25
C SER A 267 6.50 21.63 11.69
N GLY A 268 5.20 21.42 11.91
CA GLY A 268 4.65 21.08 13.23
C GLY A 268 5.14 19.75 13.81
N LEU A 269 5.64 18.80 12.99
CA LEU A 269 6.17 17.52 13.48
C LEU A 269 7.63 17.59 13.95
N GLN A 270 8.33 18.69 13.69
CA GLN A 270 9.75 18.83 13.98
C GLN A 270 10.00 18.99 15.48
N PHE A 271 10.81 18.10 16.06
CA PHE A 271 11.16 18.04 17.48
C PHE A 271 9.95 18.14 18.43
N SER A 272 8.80 17.60 18.02
CA SER A 272 7.55 17.64 18.79
C SER A 272 7.07 16.28 19.33
N LYS A 273 7.54 15.17 18.74
CA LYS A 273 7.29 13.79 19.23
C LYS A 273 7.67 13.68 20.73
N ASN A 274 6.73 13.21 21.56
CA ASN A 274 6.84 13.11 23.03
C ASN A 274 6.98 14.44 23.81
N THR A 275 6.75 15.61 23.18
CA THR A 275 6.85 16.92 23.86
C THR A 275 5.59 17.79 23.72
N SER A 276 4.62 17.34 22.92
CA SER A 276 3.34 18.02 22.67
C SER A 276 2.23 16.99 22.56
N ASP A 277 1.10 17.24 23.23
CA ASP A 277 -0.10 16.40 23.16
C ASP A 277 -0.78 16.46 21.78
N ASP A 278 -0.55 17.54 21.02
CA ASP A 278 -1.13 17.81 19.71
C ASP A 278 -0.38 17.09 18.55
N TYR A 279 0.72 16.38 18.82
CA TYR A 279 1.54 15.70 17.81
C TYR A 279 0.73 14.74 16.92
N GLU A 280 -0.03 13.82 17.55
CA GLU A 280 -0.85 12.84 16.83
C GLU A 280 -1.99 13.48 16.03
N LEU A 281 -2.48 14.65 16.46
CA LEU A 281 -3.50 15.41 15.72
C LEU A 281 -2.93 16.00 14.43
N ILE A 282 -1.70 16.52 14.46
CA ILE A 282 -1.02 17.02 13.24
C ILE A 282 -0.66 15.86 12.30
N LEU A 283 -0.17 14.75 12.85
CA LEU A 283 0.11 13.53 12.08
C LEU A 283 -1.15 13.00 11.37
N ALA A 284 -2.29 12.98 12.08
CA ALA A 284 -3.59 12.61 11.50
C ALA A 284 -4.05 13.60 10.41
N ARG A 285 -3.88 14.92 10.62
CA ARG A 285 -4.20 15.95 9.59
C ARG A 285 -3.33 15.82 8.33
N LEU A 286 -2.09 15.35 8.46
CA LEU A 286 -1.21 15.07 7.32
C LEU A 286 -1.61 13.78 6.57
N GLY A 287 -2.39 12.89 7.18
CA GLY A 287 -2.83 11.62 6.60
C GLY A 287 -2.04 10.40 7.06
N GLY A 288 -1.39 10.46 8.22
CA GLY A 288 -0.54 9.41 8.76
C GLY A 288 0.92 9.54 8.35
N MET A 289 1.76 8.60 8.81
CA MET A 289 3.22 8.76 8.75
C MET A 289 3.77 8.76 7.32
N ASP A 290 3.29 7.89 6.42
CA ASP A 290 3.77 7.86 5.03
C ASP A 290 3.50 9.19 4.29
N ALA A 291 2.32 9.78 4.52
CA ALA A 291 1.95 11.08 3.94
C ALA A 291 2.68 12.26 4.61
N ALA A 292 3.00 12.14 5.90
CA ALA A 292 3.87 13.08 6.59
C ALA A 292 5.31 13.03 6.06
N ILE A 293 5.85 11.83 5.79
CA ILE A 293 7.20 11.64 5.22
C ILE A 293 7.28 12.22 3.81
N ALA A 294 6.31 11.92 2.95
CA ALA A 294 6.26 12.42 1.58
C ALA A 294 6.14 13.96 1.47
N ARG A 295 5.67 14.63 2.53
CA ARG A 295 5.64 16.11 2.63
C ARG A 295 6.79 16.71 3.42
N GLY A 296 7.24 16.03 4.48
CA GLY A 296 8.18 16.56 5.46
C GLY A 296 9.66 16.36 5.12
N SER A 297 9.98 15.44 4.22
CA SER A 297 11.34 15.23 3.68
C SER A 297 11.83 16.38 2.78
N MET A 298 10.92 17.25 2.34
CA MET A 298 11.22 18.45 1.55
C MET A 298 10.57 19.68 2.19
N ASP A 299 10.99 20.87 1.76
CA ASP A 299 10.32 22.12 2.09
C ASP A 299 9.13 22.43 1.16
N PRO A 300 8.34 23.50 1.40
CA PRO A 300 7.17 23.85 0.58
C PRO A 300 7.47 24.13 -0.90
N TRP A 301 8.72 24.39 -1.25
CA TRP A 301 9.15 24.64 -2.63
C TRP A 301 9.66 23.37 -3.32
N GLY A 302 9.96 22.31 -2.56
CA GLY A 302 10.44 21.01 -3.03
C GLY A 302 11.96 20.84 -2.89
N ASN A 303 12.61 21.65 -2.06
CA ASN A 303 14.04 21.50 -1.76
C ASN A 303 14.24 20.44 -0.67
N VAL A 304 15.36 19.72 -0.69
CA VAL A 304 15.56 18.53 0.16
C VAL A 304 15.97 18.93 1.57
N ARG A 305 15.19 18.57 2.59
CA ARG A 305 15.55 18.84 4.00
C ARG A 305 16.61 17.87 4.49
N THR A 306 17.59 18.40 5.22
CA THR A 306 18.67 17.62 5.82
C THR A 306 18.30 17.29 7.27
N PRO A 307 18.37 16.03 7.73
CA PRO A 307 18.18 15.68 9.14
C PRO A 307 19.34 16.18 10.00
N SER A 308 19.09 16.50 11.27
CA SER A 308 20.14 16.72 12.26
C SER A 308 20.91 15.41 12.49
N LEU A 309 22.21 15.40 12.18
CA LEU A 309 23.08 14.22 12.29
C LEU A 309 23.07 13.63 13.70
N ARG A 310 23.18 14.48 14.74
CA ARG A 310 23.14 14.09 16.16
C ARG A 310 21.85 13.37 16.57
N ARG A 311 20.77 13.55 15.81
CA ARG A 311 19.45 12.96 16.09
C ARG A 311 19.15 11.72 15.25
N VAL A 312 20.04 11.33 14.33
CA VAL A 312 19.92 10.07 13.59
C VAL A 312 20.24 8.89 14.51
N PRO A 313 19.40 7.82 14.53
CA PRO A 313 19.68 6.64 15.35
C PRO A 313 21.03 5.99 15.00
N GLY A 314 21.83 5.71 16.02
CA GLY A 314 23.16 5.13 15.86
C GLY A 314 24.29 6.14 15.64
N TYR A 315 24.02 7.45 15.74
CA TYR A 315 25.07 8.47 15.81
C TYR A 315 25.96 8.27 17.04
N ASP A 316 27.27 8.32 16.81
CA ASP A 316 28.32 8.22 17.82
C ASP A 316 29.26 9.43 17.67
N PRO A 317 29.42 10.28 18.70
CA PRO A 317 30.34 11.42 18.62
C PRO A 317 31.81 11.02 18.52
N ASP A 318 32.18 9.78 18.85
CA ASP A 318 33.55 9.27 18.71
C ASP A 318 33.86 8.74 17.28
N ASP A 319 32.84 8.50 16.45
CA ASP A 319 32.95 8.07 15.03
C ASP A 319 31.96 8.83 14.10
N PRO A 320 32.06 10.18 13.99
CA PRO A 320 31.05 10.98 13.31
C PRO A 320 31.15 10.95 11.77
N GLU A 321 32.28 10.52 11.20
CA GLU A 321 32.48 10.38 9.74
C GLU A 321 31.84 9.10 9.16
N ARG A 322 31.26 8.26 10.02
CA ARG A 322 30.56 7.03 9.64
C ARG A 322 29.22 7.34 8.95
N TRP A 323 28.95 6.60 7.87
CA TRP A 323 27.62 6.60 7.24
C TRP A 323 26.57 5.96 8.15
N LEU A 324 25.50 6.72 8.39
CA LEU A 324 24.32 6.30 9.13
C LEU A 324 23.13 6.26 8.17
N ASP A 325 22.37 5.17 8.19
CA ASP A 325 21.09 5.08 7.49
C ASP A 325 20.07 5.96 8.21
N VAL A 326 19.39 6.82 7.45
CA VAL A 326 18.36 7.73 7.96
C VAL A 326 17.00 7.05 7.83
N PRO A 327 16.31 6.72 8.95
CA PRO A 327 14.95 6.23 8.88
C PRO A 327 14.05 7.28 8.21
N PRO A 328 13.11 6.92 7.32
CA PRO A 328 12.23 7.89 6.65
C PRO A 328 11.46 8.81 7.62
N GLU A 329 11.17 8.35 8.83
CA GLU A 329 10.59 9.19 9.89
C GLU A 329 11.49 10.38 10.26
N GLN A 330 12.80 10.19 10.30
CA GLN A 330 13.75 11.15 10.87
C GLN A 330 13.86 12.44 10.06
N THR A 331 13.69 12.38 8.73
CA THR A 331 13.63 13.59 7.88
C THR A 331 12.41 14.46 8.17
N THR A 332 11.39 13.90 8.83
CA THR A 332 10.08 14.51 9.08
C THR A 332 9.94 15.06 10.50
N ILE A 333 10.72 14.53 11.45
CA ILE A 333 10.60 14.86 12.89
C ILE A 333 11.87 15.49 13.48
N GLY A 334 12.97 15.56 12.72
CA GLY A 334 14.25 16.08 13.21
C GLY A 334 15.15 16.65 12.11
N ALA A 335 14.61 17.52 11.27
CA ALA A 335 15.36 18.31 10.31
C ALA A 335 16.30 19.31 11.01
N ALA A 336 17.44 19.65 10.37
CA ALA A 336 18.33 20.71 10.83
C ALA A 336 17.84 22.12 10.43
N SER A 337 17.03 22.21 9.37
CA SER A 337 16.42 23.43 8.82
C SER A 337 15.06 23.09 8.22
N LEU A 338 14.07 24.00 8.30
CA LEU A 338 12.79 23.84 7.60
C LEU A 338 12.89 24.15 6.10
N ILE A 339 13.97 24.82 5.68
CA ILE A 339 14.29 25.09 4.28
C ILE A 339 15.27 24.02 3.80
N GLY A 340 15.02 23.49 2.61
CA GLY A 340 15.83 22.44 2.03
C GLY A 340 17.01 22.98 1.22
N SER A 341 18.01 22.12 1.00
CA SER A 341 19.05 22.37 0.00
C SER A 341 18.45 22.27 -1.40
N VAL A 342 18.63 23.31 -2.22
CA VAL A 342 18.05 23.38 -3.58
C VAL A 342 18.80 22.43 -4.51
N VAL A 343 18.05 21.56 -5.20
CA VAL A 343 18.56 20.53 -6.12
C VAL A 343 17.90 20.70 -7.49
N ARG A 344 18.70 20.70 -8.57
CA ARG A 344 18.23 20.76 -9.96
C ARG A 344 18.90 19.69 -10.81
N GLY A 345 18.38 19.47 -12.03
CA GLY A 345 18.87 18.44 -12.96
C GLY A 345 17.99 17.19 -13.06
N ILE A 346 16.93 17.10 -12.25
CA ILE A 346 15.86 16.09 -12.41
C ILE A 346 14.86 16.61 -13.46
N PRO A 347 14.64 15.93 -14.60
CA PRO A 347 13.65 16.32 -15.59
C PRO A 347 12.22 16.30 -15.04
N LEU A 348 11.34 17.20 -15.51
CA LEU A 348 9.95 17.26 -15.06
C LEU A 348 9.10 16.07 -15.53
N ASP A 349 9.46 15.48 -16.67
CA ASP A 349 8.88 14.28 -17.26
C ASP A 349 9.53 12.97 -16.76
N PHE A 350 10.52 13.07 -15.87
CA PHE A 350 11.22 11.91 -15.32
C PHE A 350 10.24 10.96 -14.63
N THR A 351 10.40 9.67 -14.93
CA THR A 351 9.71 8.56 -14.27
C THR A 351 10.76 7.56 -13.80
N GLY A 352 10.73 7.16 -12.53
CA GLY A 352 11.73 6.30 -11.92
C GLY A 352 12.35 6.90 -10.66
N SER A 353 13.55 6.45 -10.30
CA SER A 353 14.33 6.93 -9.15
C SER A 353 15.71 7.44 -9.56
N THR A 354 16.23 8.43 -8.85
CA THR A 354 17.59 8.94 -9.04
C THR A 354 18.26 9.16 -7.70
N ALA A 355 19.53 8.77 -7.58
CA ALA A 355 20.31 8.79 -6.36
C ALA A 355 21.63 9.54 -6.56
N PHE A 356 22.00 10.39 -5.62
CA PHE A 356 23.23 11.19 -5.66
C PHE A 356 23.70 11.57 -4.26
N THR A 357 24.99 11.87 -4.12
CA THR A 357 25.58 12.40 -2.89
C THR A 357 25.80 13.91 -3.03
N MET A 358 25.41 14.69 -2.03
CA MET A 358 25.72 16.12 -1.95
C MET A 358 26.24 16.50 -0.56
N GLY A 359 27.16 17.46 -0.51
CA GLY A 359 27.62 18.04 0.75
C GLY A 359 26.80 19.27 1.12
N THR A 360 26.44 19.43 2.39
CA THR A 360 25.68 20.58 2.93
C THR A 360 26.18 20.99 4.33
N ASN A 361 25.66 22.08 4.89
CA ASN A 361 26.06 22.62 6.19
C ASN A 361 24.88 23.12 7.03
N TYR A 362 25.02 23.08 8.35
CA TYR A 362 24.10 23.72 9.31
C TYR A 362 24.80 24.06 10.62
N HIS A 363 24.26 25.02 11.36
CA HIS A 363 24.72 25.44 12.69
C HIS A 363 24.01 24.61 13.76
N GLU A 364 24.72 23.76 14.48
CA GLU A 364 24.22 23.03 15.64
C GLU A 364 24.48 23.83 16.92
N PHE A 365 23.47 23.95 17.78
CA PHE A 365 23.60 24.61 19.07
C PHE A 365 23.54 23.60 20.21
N SER A 366 24.36 23.81 21.24
CA SER A 366 24.30 23.07 22.51
C SER A 366 24.12 24.04 23.67
N CYS A 367 22.91 24.09 24.22
CA CYS A 367 22.50 25.04 25.26
C CYS A 367 22.59 24.44 26.67
N THR A 368 22.84 25.30 27.66
CA THR A 368 22.74 24.92 29.08
C THR A 368 21.28 24.88 29.53
N SER A 369 21.02 24.29 30.70
CA SER A 369 19.83 24.64 31.48
C SER A 369 19.80 26.16 31.67
N GLY A 370 18.68 26.80 31.36
CA GLY A 370 18.53 28.24 31.50
C GLY A 370 17.97 28.65 32.87
N ASP A 371 18.24 29.89 33.25
CA ASP A 371 17.79 30.51 34.48
C ASP A 371 16.44 31.22 34.28
N LEU A 372 15.56 31.14 35.28
CA LEU A 372 14.33 31.93 35.32
C LEU A 372 14.54 33.20 36.17
N LEU A 373 14.65 34.33 35.50
CA LEU A 373 14.83 35.64 36.11
C LEU A 373 13.48 36.26 36.48
N THR A 374 13.36 36.69 37.73
CA THR A 374 12.21 37.44 38.24
C THR A 374 12.54 38.92 38.31
N GLN A 375 11.54 39.78 38.52
CA GLN A 375 11.76 41.23 38.67
C GLN A 375 12.74 41.57 39.82
N GLN A 376 12.93 40.65 40.77
CA GLN A 376 13.87 40.81 41.90
C GLN A 376 15.29 40.37 41.55
N THR A 377 15.47 39.36 40.69
CA THR A 377 16.81 38.82 40.34
C THR A 377 17.37 39.38 39.04
N MET A 378 16.56 40.00 38.18
CA MET A 378 17.01 40.69 36.97
C MET A 378 18.10 41.77 37.20
N PRO A 379 18.05 42.62 38.25
CA PRO A 379 19.10 43.63 38.47
C PRO A 379 20.47 43.00 38.73
N ASP A 380 20.55 42.03 39.64
CA ASP A 380 21.78 41.32 40.00
C ASP A 380 22.33 40.54 38.79
N TRP A 381 21.44 39.89 38.03
CA TRP A 381 21.81 39.20 36.80
C TRP A 381 22.34 40.16 35.73
N MET A 382 21.71 41.33 35.59
CA MET A 382 22.19 42.38 34.67
C MET A 382 23.59 42.83 35.06
N GLU A 383 23.83 43.15 36.33
CA GLU A 383 25.14 43.61 36.84
C GLU A 383 26.25 42.58 36.57
N ALA A 384 25.95 41.29 36.69
CA ALA A 384 26.89 40.20 36.42
C ALA A 384 27.20 39.99 34.92
N ASN A 385 26.26 40.29 34.00
CA ASN A 385 26.34 39.84 32.60
C ASN A 385 26.53 40.96 31.56
N TYR A 386 26.10 42.20 31.82
CA TYR A 386 26.01 43.24 30.78
C TYR A 386 27.33 43.57 30.07
N LYS A 387 28.48 43.42 30.75
CA LYS A 387 29.82 43.69 30.17
C LYS A 387 30.30 42.62 29.20
N ASN A 388 29.71 41.43 29.27
CA ASN A 388 30.06 40.29 28.43
C ASN A 388 29.29 40.29 27.11
N MET A 389 28.15 40.99 27.04
CA MET A 389 27.39 41.20 25.80
C MET A 389 28.22 41.99 24.76
N ILE A 390 28.04 41.66 23.48
CA ILE A 390 28.72 42.29 22.35
C ILE A 390 27.80 43.29 21.64
N PHE A 391 26.52 42.98 21.46
CA PHE A 391 25.58 43.83 20.71
C PHE A 391 24.84 44.83 21.60
N HIS A 392 24.39 44.40 22.79
CA HIS A 392 23.61 45.23 23.71
C HIS A 392 24.48 45.99 24.72
N TYR A 393 25.77 45.68 24.86
CA TYR A 393 26.66 46.45 25.72
C TYR A 393 26.80 47.90 25.21
N ASN A 394 26.46 48.86 26.07
CA ASN A 394 26.66 50.28 25.84
C ASN A 394 27.17 50.91 27.14
N LYS A 395 28.03 51.93 27.03
CA LYS A 395 28.55 52.71 28.16
C LYS A 395 27.44 53.32 29.05
N SER A 396 26.25 53.54 28.50
CA SER A 396 25.08 53.95 29.27
C SER A 396 24.64 52.93 30.33
N LEU A 397 24.97 51.64 30.17
CA LEU A 397 24.69 50.57 31.14
C LEU A 397 25.72 50.49 32.27
N ASP A 398 26.90 51.15 32.13
CA ASP A 398 27.87 51.28 33.23
C ASP A 398 27.33 52.19 34.37
N ILE A 399 26.21 52.89 34.13
CA ILE A 399 25.48 53.70 35.10
C ILE A 399 24.20 52.93 35.46
N SER A 400 23.95 52.71 36.75
CA SER A 400 22.76 51.99 37.23
C SER A 400 21.46 52.60 36.66
N GLN A 401 20.73 51.83 35.85
CA GLN A 401 19.48 52.26 35.24
C GLN A 401 18.29 51.46 35.78
N PRO A 402 17.21 52.11 36.23
CA PRO A 402 15.96 51.41 36.48
C PRO A 402 15.47 50.78 35.17
N ASN A 403 15.17 49.49 35.20
CA ASN A 403 14.77 48.69 34.04
C ASN A 403 15.86 48.46 32.96
N ALA A 404 17.15 48.47 33.32
CA ALA A 404 18.25 48.16 32.39
C ALA A 404 18.01 46.91 31.52
N PHE A 405 17.40 45.86 32.10
CA PHE A 405 17.05 44.62 31.38
C PHE A 405 16.08 44.85 30.20
N LEU A 406 15.12 45.77 30.31
CA LEU A 406 14.19 46.08 29.21
C LEU A 406 14.88 46.76 28.02
N THR A 407 16.09 47.28 28.18
CA THR A 407 16.87 47.85 27.06
C THR A 407 17.47 46.78 26.15
N LEU A 408 17.47 45.51 26.58
CA LEU A 408 17.86 44.36 25.75
C LEU A 408 16.78 43.99 24.72
N LEU A 409 15.53 44.43 24.92
CA LEU A 409 14.43 44.11 24.00
C LEU A 409 14.33 45.20 22.91
N PRO A 410 14.66 44.90 21.64
CA PRO A 410 14.63 45.92 20.61
C PRO A 410 13.20 46.41 20.35
N SER A 411 13.07 47.73 20.29
CA SER A 411 11.88 48.41 19.82
C SER A 411 12.16 49.03 18.45
N GLY A 412 11.30 48.72 17.47
CA GLY A 412 11.49 49.16 16.09
C GLY A 412 10.17 49.50 15.41
N SER A 413 10.23 49.94 14.15
CA SER A 413 9.07 50.36 13.36
C SER A 413 8.08 49.24 12.99
N GLY A 414 8.22 48.04 13.58
CA GLY A 414 7.39 46.86 13.34
C GLY A 414 6.94 46.14 14.61
N GLY A 415 7.24 46.67 15.81
CA GLY A 415 6.90 46.03 17.08
C GLY A 415 7.98 46.17 18.15
N ILE A 416 7.78 45.48 19.28
CA ILE A 416 8.77 45.28 20.34
C ILE A 416 9.02 43.78 20.44
N SER A 417 10.27 43.34 20.34
CA SER A 417 10.60 41.92 20.53
C SER A 417 10.38 41.49 21.98
N THR A 418 9.97 40.24 22.15
CA THR A 418 9.74 39.56 23.45
C THR A 418 10.91 38.66 23.84
N PHE A 419 11.85 38.45 22.91
CA PHE A 419 13.14 37.82 23.14
C PHE A 419 14.29 38.74 22.70
N PHE A 420 15.48 38.50 23.25
CA PHE A 420 16.75 39.12 22.86
C PHE A 420 17.84 38.08 22.67
N ILE A 421 18.86 38.43 21.89
CA ILE A 421 20.01 37.59 21.58
C ILE A 421 21.28 38.43 21.70
N ASP A 422 22.32 37.85 22.30
CA ASP A 422 23.66 38.44 22.26
C ASP A 422 24.74 37.39 22.04
N LEU A 423 25.91 37.84 21.57
CA LEU A 423 27.12 37.04 21.59
C LEU A 423 27.95 37.41 22.81
N LEU A 424 28.46 36.40 23.51
CA LEU A 424 29.31 36.64 24.66
C LEU A 424 30.77 36.85 24.25
N ARG A 425 31.38 37.87 24.84
CA ARG A 425 32.80 38.20 24.69
C ARG A 425 33.64 37.18 25.45
N GLU A 426 34.35 36.35 24.70
CA GLU A 426 35.43 35.55 25.26
C GLU A 426 36.65 36.43 25.54
N ASN A 427 37.37 36.14 26.64
CA ASN A 427 38.50 36.95 27.08
C ASN A 427 39.63 36.97 26.03
N SER A 428 39.96 38.18 25.54
CA SER A 428 41.24 38.60 24.93
C SER A 428 41.39 38.83 23.40
N SER A 429 40.33 38.86 22.58
CA SER A 429 40.48 39.28 21.16
C SER A 429 39.84 40.64 20.84
N THR A 430 40.60 41.52 20.18
CA THR A 430 40.10 42.74 19.48
C THR A 430 39.57 42.43 18.07
N GLN A 431 39.36 41.15 17.78
CA GLN A 431 38.92 40.62 16.50
C GLN A 431 37.50 40.05 16.69
N TRP A 432 36.67 40.08 15.65
CA TRP A 432 35.30 39.56 15.70
C TRP A 432 35.28 38.11 16.24
N PRO A 433 34.29 37.70 17.06
CA PRO A 433 34.20 36.34 17.59
C PRO A 433 34.25 35.29 16.47
N GLN A 434 35.13 34.30 16.61
CA GLN A 434 35.25 33.18 15.67
C GLN A 434 34.54 31.94 16.25
N PRO A 435 34.06 31.01 15.41
CA PRO A 435 33.51 29.74 15.90
C PRO A 435 34.57 28.90 16.66
N PRO A 436 34.18 28.12 17.68
CA PRO A 436 32.84 28.06 18.28
C PRO A 436 32.55 29.32 19.12
N ARG A 437 31.27 29.73 19.18
CA ARG A 437 30.84 30.92 19.92
C ARG A 437 29.86 30.58 21.01
N THR A 438 29.77 31.42 22.04
CA THR A 438 28.69 31.35 23.02
C THR A 438 27.65 32.44 22.75
N LEU A 439 26.46 32.02 22.36
CA LEU A 439 25.25 32.81 22.29
C LEU A 439 24.62 32.93 23.67
N MET A 440 24.01 34.06 23.98
CA MET A 440 23.06 34.24 25.06
C MET A 440 21.68 34.49 24.44
N PHE A 441 20.69 33.70 24.82
CA PHE A 441 19.28 33.86 24.41
C PHE A 441 18.44 34.17 25.64
N GLY A 442 17.61 35.20 25.59
CA GLY A 442 16.63 35.50 26.63
C GLY A 442 15.24 35.73 26.07
N SER A 443 14.19 35.19 26.70
CA SER A 443 12.79 35.36 26.27
C SER A 443 11.83 35.52 27.45
N ARG A 444 10.71 36.21 27.25
CA ARG A 444 9.68 36.38 28.28
C ARG A 444 8.98 35.05 28.58
N ALA A 445 9.17 34.55 29.81
CA ALA A 445 8.69 33.24 30.25
C ALA A 445 7.28 33.26 30.86
N SER A 446 6.84 34.38 31.47
CA SER A 446 5.49 34.51 32.01
C SER A 446 4.88 35.91 31.86
N ASP A 447 3.55 35.97 31.99
CA ASP A 447 2.78 37.20 31.94
C ASP A 447 3.15 38.16 33.09
N ASP A 448 3.61 37.63 34.24
CA ASP A 448 4.15 38.39 35.38
C ASP A 448 5.45 39.18 35.06
N GLY A 449 6.00 38.97 33.86
CA GLY A 449 7.20 39.64 33.39
C GLY A 449 8.50 38.93 33.79
N ASN A 450 8.45 37.63 34.11
CA ASN A 450 9.65 36.83 34.27
C ASN A 450 10.29 36.52 32.91
N TYR A 451 11.61 36.32 32.88
CA TYR A 451 12.37 35.99 31.67
C TYR A 451 13.19 34.73 31.87
N PHE A 452 13.18 33.86 30.85
CA PHE A 452 14.09 32.73 30.74
C PHE A 452 15.35 33.18 30.02
N VAL A 453 16.54 32.85 30.53
CA VAL A 453 17.81 33.13 29.84
C VAL A 453 18.70 31.87 29.82
N THR A 454 19.29 31.55 28.67
CA THR A 454 20.22 30.43 28.52
C THR A 454 21.41 30.79 27.62
N ASN A 455 22.51 30.05 27.78
CA ASN A 455 23.71 30.18 26.96
C ASN A 455 23.84 28.96 26.03
N CYS A 456 24.09 29.19 24.74
CA CYS A 456 24.22 28.16 23.72
C CYS A 456 25.56 28.23 23.00
N LYS A 457 26.27 27.10 22.91
CA LYS A 457 27.48 27.00 22.10
C LYS A 457 27.13 26.67 20.65
N GLU A 458 27.59 27.51 19.73
CA GLU A 458 27.46 27.36 18.28
C GLU A 458 28.58 26.45 17.73
N HIS A 459 28.20 25.41 17.00
CA HIS A 459 29.08 24.51 16.26
C HIS A 459 28.60 24.42 14.80
N LEU A 460 29.50 24.63 13.84
CA LEU A 460 29.16 24.51 12.42
C LEU A 460 29.44 23.09 11.94
N VAL A 461 28.41 22.39 11.45
CA VAL A 461 28.49 20.98 11.05
C VAL A 461 28.38 20.89 9.53
N TYR A 462 29.39 20.27 8.91
CA TYR A 462 29.37 19.90 7.50
C TYR A 462 29.03 18.42 7.37
N VAL A 463 28.11 18.08 6.48
CA VAL A 463 27.63 16.70 6.30
C VAL A 463 27.60 16.31 4.82
N ASP A 464 27.93 15.05 4.54
CA ASP A 464 27.59 14.42 3.26
C ASP A 464 26.23 13.73 3.43
N VAL A 465 25.31 13.97 2.49
CA VAL A 465 24.00 13.30 2.43
C VAL A 465 23.84 12.55 1.11
N ASN A 466 23.37 11.31 1.21
CA ASN A 466 22.87 10.55 0.07
C ASN A 466 21.37 10.81 -0.07
N VAL A 467 20.98 11.40 -1.20
CA VAL A 467 19.59 11.73 -1.52
C VAL A 467 19.08 10.74 -2.55
N THR A 468 17.87 10.22 -2.35
CA THR A 468 17.09 9.56 -3.40
C THR A 468 15.88 10.40 -3.74
N CYS A 469 15.60 10.56 -5.03
CA CYS A 469 14.41 11.23 -5.55
C CYS A 469 13.63 10.29 -6.46
N ALA A 470 12.34 10.08 -6.20
CA ALA A 470 11.45 9.26 -7.01
C ALA A 470 10.37 10.11 -7.69
N SER A 471 10.04 9.81 -8.94
CA SER A 471 8.99 10.48 -9.70
C SER A 471 8.12 9.47 -10.45
N ASN A 472 6.81 9.73 -10.47
CA ASN A 472 5.81 8.90 -11.16
C ASN A 472 5.40 9.52 -12.52
N GLY A 473 6.27 10.38 -13.08
CA GLY A 473 6.08 11.02 -14.39
C GLY A 473 5.55 12.46 -14.33
N PRO A 474 5.15 13.03 -15.48
CA PRO A 474 5.01 14.49 -15.67
C PRO A 474 3.94 15.19 -14.83
N SER A 475 3.05 14.45 -14.18
CA SER A 475 2.00 14.98 -13.30
C SER A 475 2.44 15.07 -11.83
N SER A 476 3.62 14.57 -11.47
CA SER A 476 4.15 14.56 -10.11
C SER A 476 5.50 15.28 -10.03
N ARG A 477 5.68 16.18 -9.05
CA ARG A 477 7.02 16.59 -8.65
C ARG A 477 7.76 15.38 -8.08
N ALA A 478 9.06 15.29 -8.34
CA ALA A 478 9.91 14.29 -7.72
C ALA A 478 9.88 14.43 -6.19
N GLN A 479 9.66 13.33 -5.48
CA GLN A 479 9.74 13.26 -4.03
C GLN A 479 11.17 12.85 -3.64
N CYS A 480 11.88 13.75 -2.97
CA CYS A 480 13.26 13.57 -2.56
C CYS A 480 13.37 13.38 -1.05
N ASN A 481 14.20 12.44 -0.62
CA ASN A 481 14.51 12.19 0.79
C ASN A 481 16.00 11.85 0.98
N VAL A 482 16.55 12.21 2.13
CA VAL A 482 17.87 11.73 2.57
C VAL A 482 17.72 10.28 3.02
N VAL A 483 18.59 9.39 2.52
CA VAL A 483 18.62 7.96 2.85
C VAL A 483 19.77 7.61 3.78
N SER A 484 20.91 8.29 3.65
CA SER A 484 22.01 8.19 4.61
C SER A 484 22.77 9.50 4.73
N ILE A 485 23.42 9.69 5.87
CA ILE A 485 24.16 10.90 6.25
C ILE A 485 25.42 10.53 7.03
N ARG A 486 26.43 11.40 6.98
CA ARG A 486 27.62 11.38 7.85
C ARG A 486 28.16 12.79 8.06
N GLN A 487 29.01 13.00 9.05
CA GLN A 487 29.86 14.19 9.06
C GLN A 487 30.86 14.13 7.89
N MET A 488 31.08 15.26 7.24
CA MET A 488 32.05 15.39 6.17
C MET A 488 33.48 15.25 6.74
N PRO A 489 34.39 14.51 6.08
CA PRO A 489 35.74 14.32 6.59
C PRO A 489 36.48 15.63 6.86
N ALA A 490 37.19 15.72 8.00
CA ALA A 490 37.80 16.97 8.46
C ALA A 490 38.71 17.67 7.43
N ALA A 491 39.38 16.89 6.55
CA ALA A 491 40.24 17.41 5.48
C ALA A 491 39.49 18.09 4.32
N LEU A 492 38.17 17.93 4.23
CA LEU A 492 37.29 18.54 3.22
C LEU A 492 36.44 19.68 3.78
N GLN A 493 36.42 19.87 5.11
CA GLN A 493 35.64 20.93 5.74
C GLN A 493 36.24 22.33 5.44
N PRO A 494 35.44 23.29 4.95
CA PRO A 494 35.87 24.69 4.74
C PRO A 494 36.29 25.42 6.03
N ASP A 495 37.06 26.51 5.88
CA ASP A 495 37.44 27.38 7.01
C ASP A 495 36.19 28.01 7.66
N LEU A 496 35.97 27.69 8.94
CA LEU A 496 34.89 28.19 9.79
C LEU A 496 34.82 29.72 9.86
N ARG A 497 35.94 30.41 9.61
CA ARG A 497 36.02 31.88 9.57
C ARG A 497 35.25 32.49 8.41
N ALA A 498 34.96 31.73 7.36
CA ALA A 498 34.25 32.23 6.18
C ALA A 498 32.77 32.52 6.44
N ASP A 499 32.13 31.74 7.32
CA ASP A 499 30.76 32.01 7.78
C ASP A 499 30.68 33.25 8.69
N ALA A 500 31.77 33.55 9.39
CA ALA A 500 31.75 34.31 10.62
C ALA A 500 31.05 35.67 10.56
N PHE A 501 31.09 36.36 9.42
CA PHE A 501 30.42 37.65 9.23
C PHE A 501 28.90 37.51 9.10
N SER A 502 28.42 36.57 8.30
CA SER A 502 26.98 36.39 8.04
C SER A 502 26.24 35.98 9.30
N SER A 503 26.75 35.00 10.06
CA SER A 503 26.18 34.59 11.35
C SER A 503 26.16 35.73 12.38
N ILE A 504 27.25 36.51 12.51
CA ILE A 504 27.29 37.71 13.38
C ILE A 504 26.24 38.76 12.96
N MET A 505 26.08 39.02 11.66
CA MET A 505 25.07 39.95 11.16
C MET A 505 23.65 39.43 11.42
N LEU A 506 23.44 38.11 11.35
CA LEU A 506 22.17 37.50 11.69
C LEU A 506 21.83 37.68 13.17
N TYR A 507 22.74 37.35 14.09
CA TYR A 507 22.51 37.50 15.53
C TYR A 507 22.15 38.94 15.92
N ASN A 508 22.83 39.94 15.34
CA ASN A 508 22.55 41.36 15.55
C ASN A 508 21.15 41.80 15.05
N LYS A 509 20.47 40.98 14.25
CA LYS A 509 19.29 41.38 13.46
C LYS A 509 18.10 40.42 13.50
N LEU A 510 18.25 39.25 14.13
CA LEU A 510 17.23 38.18 14.13
C LEU A 510 15.91 38.64 14.75
N GLU A 511 15.97 39.31 15.89
CA GLU A 511 14.84 39.89 16.62
C GLU A 511 14.04 40.91 15.78
N MET A 512 14.67 41.49 14.76
CA MET A 512 14.04 42.42 13.83
C MET A 512 13.33 41.73 12.65
N LEU A 513 13.52 40.43 12.44
CA LEU A 513 12.81 39.65 11.41
C LEU A 513 11.44 39.20 11.87
N ASP A 514 11.29 38.85 13.15
CA ASP A 514 10.03 38.35 13.69
C ASP A 514 9.49 39.12 14.91
N PRO A 515 9.47 40.47 14.91
CA PRO A 515 8.81 41.21 15.98
C PRO A 515 7.31 40.94 15.93
N SER A 516 6.72 40.73 17.11
CA SER A 516 5.27 40.74 17.29
C SER A 516 4.74 42.18 17.14
N GLY A 517 3.60 42.33 16.47
CA GLY A 517 3.00 43.65 16.22
C GLY A 517 2.43 44.34 17.46
N HIS A 518 2.49 43.70 18.62
CA HIS A 518 1.96 44.17 19.89
C HIS A 518 3.02 44.03 20.99
N PRO A 519 3.28 45.08 21.80
CA PRO A 519 4.18 44.99 22.95
C PRO A 519 3.87 43.80 23.86
N GLY A 520 4.84 42.93 24.08
CA GLY A 520 4.65 41.78 24.97
C GLY A 520 3.67 40.73 24.43
N GLN A 521 3.63 40.46 23.12
CA GLN A 521 3.16 39.18 22.59
C GLN A 521 4.37 38.35 22.14
N ALA A 522 4.33 37.04 22.30
CA ALA A 522 5.38 36.16 21.78
C ALA A 522 5.50 36.26 20.24
N SER A 523 6.72 36.21 19.72
CA SER A 523 7.02 36.06 18.29
C SER A 523 6.56 34.69 17.74
N LEU A 524 6.44 34.53 16.41
CA LEU A 524 6.15 33.22 15.81
C LEU A 524 7.27 32.23 16.14
N THR A 525 8.51 32.71 16.16
CA THR A 525 9.72 31.97 16.53
C THR A 525 9.64 31.41 17.94
N GLU A 526 9.23 32.22 18.92
CA GLU A 526 8.99 31.77 20.31
C GLU A 526 7.84 30.75 20.43
N LEU A 527 6.72 31.01 19.76
CA LEU A 527 5.55 30.11 19.80
C LEU A 527 5.89 28.75 19.20
N PHE A 528 6.62 28.74 18.09
CA PHE A 528 7.12 27.52 17.45
C PHE A 528 8.15 26.81 18.34
N MET A 529 9.09 27.54 18.95
CA MET A 529 10.03 26.94 19.90
C MET A 529 9.32 26.32 21.11
N GLN A 530 8.24 26.92 21.61
CA GLN A 530 7.47 26.37 22.73
C GLN A 530 6.72 25.08 22.35
N ASP A 531 5.95 25.09 21.25
CA ASP A 531 5.07 23.96 20.89
C ASP A 531 4.68 23.98 19.39
N PRO A 532 5.47 23.36 18.50
CA PRO A 532 5.24 23.42 17.05
C PRO A 532 3.87 22.87 16.58
N PRO A 533 3.34 21.74 17.08
CA PRO A 533 1.99 21.28 16.70
C PRO A 533 0.88 22.26 17.08
N ARG A 534 0.94 22.77 18.32
CA ARG A 534 -0.12 23.59 18.93
C ARG A 534 -0.34 24.92 18.20
N PHE A 535 0.69 25.41 17.50
CA PHE A 535 0.62 26.51 16.54
C PHE A 535 -0.54 26.34 15.54
N PHE A 536 -0.68 25.14 14.98
CA PHE A 536 -1.67 24.80 13.95
C PHE A 536 -3.03 24.37 14.53
N VAL A 537 -3.10 23.99 15.80
CA VAL A 537 -4.34 23.54 16.44
C VAL A 537 -5.21 24.71 16.87
N ASN A 538 -4.61 25.75 17.46
CA ASN A 538 -5.33 26.94 17.95
C ASN A 538 -5.61 28.01 16.87
N GLY A 539 -5.33 27.71 15.59
CA GLY A 539 -5.62 28.61 14.47
C GLY A 539 -4.90 29.96 14.54
N GLY A 540 -3.73 30.02 15.18
CA GLY A 540 -3.00 31.27 15.39
C GLY A 540 -3.55 32.20 16.47
N ASN A 541 -4.63 31.85 17.18
CA ASN A 541 -5.21 32.65 18.26
C ASN A 541 -4.40 32.56 19.58
N PHE A 542 -3.12 32.89 19.52
CA PHE A 542 -2.27 33.07 20.69
C PHE A 542 -2.46 34.48 21.26
N ILE A 543 -3.55 34.68 22.00
CA ILE A 543 -3.73 35.86 22.89
C ILE A 543 -2.92 35.65 24.19
N GLY A 544 -1.72 35.08 24.08
CA GLY A 544 -0.78 34.84 25.17
C GLY A 544 0.32 35.89 25.16
N ILE A 545 0.61 36.47 26.31
CA ILE A 545 1.56 37.57 26.47
C ILE A 545 3.00 37.04 26.61
N ALA A 546 3.18 35.78 27.03
CA ALA A 546 4.47 35.12 27.16
C ALA A 546 4.51 33.73 26.51
N SER A 547 5.69 33.35 26.02
CA SER A 547 6.01 31.99 25.61
C SER A 547 6.71 31.27 26.76
N ASN A 548 6.10 30.21 27.32
CA ASN A 548 6.72 29.51 28.44
C ASN A 548 7.78 28.49 27.96
N ILE A 549 8.82 29.03 27.34
CA ILE A 549 10.01 28.32 26.86
C ILE A 549 10.80 27.72 28.04
N SER A 550 10.70 28.27 29.25
CA SER A 550 11.37 27.72 30.44
C SER A 550 10.94 26.31 30.84
N ASN A 551 9.80 25.83 30.33
CA ASN A 551 9.35 24.44 30.54
C ASN A 551 10.09 23.41 29.67
N LEU A 552 10.88 23.84 28.68
CA LEU A 552 11.60 22.94 27.78
C LEU A 552 12.89 22.42 28.43
N SER A 553 13.26 21.18 28.12
CA SER A 553 14.61 20.69 28.45
C SER A 553 15.66 21.39 27.58
N ALA A 554 16.89 21.51 28.09
CA ALA A 554 18.00 22.14 27.37
C ALA A 554 18.26 21.48 25.99
N ASP A 555 18.08 20.15 25.89
CA ASP A 555 18.20 19.41 24.62
C ASP A 555 17.10 19.78 23.61
N VAL A 556 15.83 19.84 24.03
CA VAL A 556 14.71 20.20 23.14
C VAL A 556 14.79 21.66 22.71
N PHE A 557 15.20 22.54 23.64
CA PHE A 557 15.49 23.93 23.30
C PHE A 557 16.63 24.04 22.29
N SER A 558 17.72 23.28 22.48
CA SER A 558 18.87 23.24 21.56
C SER A 558 18.48 22.80 20.14
N ASP A 559 17.67 21.75 20.01
CA ASP A 559 17.19 21.25 18.72
C ASP A 559 16.30 22.28 18.00
N ARG A 560 15.31 22.84 18.71
CA ARG A 560 14.36 23.80 18.13
C ARG A 560 15.04 25.11 17.80
N TRP A 561 16.00 25.55 18.63
CA TRP A 561 16.83 26.71 18.33
C TRP A 561 17.70 26.50 17.10
N THR A 562 18.36 25.33 16.99
CA THR A 562 19.08 24.87 15.80
C THR A 562 18.19 24.96 14.56
N LEU A 563 16.97 24.41 14.62
CA LEU A 563 16.02 24.45 13.52
C LEU A 563 15.64 25.89 13.11
N MET A 564 15.27 26.75 14.07
CA MET A 564 14.85 28.13 13.78
C MET A 564 15.99 28.97 13.22
N PHE A 565 17.18 28.89 13.83
CA PHE A 565 18.35 29.65 13.39
C PHE A 565 18.73 29.28 11.95
N ASN A 566 18.87 27.98 11.65
CA ASN A 566 19.20 27.55 10.28
C ASN A 566 18.11 27.90 9.29
N THR A 567 16.82 27.79 9.66
CA THR A 567 15.73 28.18 8.76
C THR A 567 15.81 29.66 8.37
N ILE A 568 16.08 30.56 9.32
CA ILE A 568 16.24 31.99 9.00
C ILE A 568 17.54 32.24 8.22
N TYR A 569 18.61 31.54 8.58
CA TYR A 569 19.90 31.65 7.90
C TYR A 569 19.80 31.21 6.44
N ASP A 570 19.17 30.07 6.15
CA ASP A 570 18.88 29.57 4.81
C ASP A 570 17.91 30.49 4.07
N ALA A 571 16.90 31.07 4.74
CA ALA A 571 16.02 32.09 4.13
C ALA A 571 16.77 33.37 3.72
N SER A 572 17.96 33.61 4.28
CA SER A 572 18.83 34.74 3.90
C SER A 572 19.84 34.42 2.79
N ARG A 573 19.99 33.13 2.45
CA ARG A 573 20.85 32.62 1.38
C ARG A 573 19.98 32.27 0.16
N HIS A 574 20.51 32.48 -1.04
CA HIS A 574 19.92 31.99 -2.31
C HIS A 574 18.40 32.24 -2.52
N LEU A 575 17.85 33.36 -2.00
CA LEU A 575 16.41 33.64 -1.89
C LEU A 575 15.58 33.27 -3.13
N THR A 576 16.05 33.65 -4.32
CA THR A 576 15.37 33.40 -5.59
C THR A 576 15.29 31.91 -5.94
N ALA A 577 16.36 31.16 -5.71
CA ALA A 577 16.42 29.73 -6.00
C ALA A 577 15.64 28.91 -4.98
N THR A 578 15.67 29.29 -3.69
CA THR A 578 14.88 28.66 -2.62
C THR A 578 13.39 28.61 -2.96
N ILE A 579 12.84 29.71 -3.49
CA ILE A 579 11.42 29.78 -3.88
C ILE A 579 11.11 29.19 -5.27
N GLY A 580 12.06 28.50 -5.90
CA GLY A 580 11.88 27.82 -7.18
C GLY A 580 12.33 28.60 -8.42
N GLY A 581 12.97 29.77 -8.28
CA GLY A 581 13.64 30.49 -9.35
C GLY A 581 14.90 29.78 -9.87
N ASP A 582 15.50 30.32 -10.93
CA ASP A 582 16.64 29.68 -11.60
C ASP A 582 17.92 29.76 -10.76
N ILE A 583 18.68 28.67 -10.74
CA ILE A 583 20.02 28.60 -10.14
C ILE A 583 21.07 29.16 -11.11
N PHE A 584 20.84 29.09 -12.42
CA PHE A 584 21.85 29.39 -13.44
C PHE A 584 22.13 30.89 -13.66
N ASP A 585 21.37 31.80 -13.05
CA ASP A 585 21.65 33.25 -13.03
C ASP A 585 22.71 33.62 -11.97
N VAL A 586 23.53 32.65 -11.57
CA VAL A 586 24.50 32.73 -10.48
C VAL A 586 25.85 32.17 -10.95
N SER A 587 26.95 32.82 -10.54
CA SER A 587 28.32 32.44 -10.91
C SER A 587 28.60 30.93 -10.69
N GLU A 588 29.28 30.31 -11.67
CA GLU A 588 29.66 28.88 -11.66
C GLU A 588 30.37 28.46 -10.37
N ALA A 589 31.10 29.36 -9.69
CA ALA A 589 31.77 29.08 -8.42
C ALA A 589 30.81 28.63 -7.31
N LYS A 590 29.54 29.07 -7.36
CA LYS A 590 28.53 28.82 -6.33
C LYS A 590 27.82 27.46 -6.48
N ILE A 591 27.90 26.86 -7.67
CA ILE A 591 27.14 25.67 -8.06
C ILE A 591 28.10 24.48 -8.09
N LYS A 592 27.71 23.35 -7.51
CA LYS A 592 28.41 22.08 -7.61
C LYS A 592 27.59 21.11 -8.44
N ASN A 593 28.26 20.40 -9.34
CA ASN A 593 27.66 19.39 -10.21
C ASN A 593 28.09 18.01 -9.72
N VAL A 594 27.16 17.07 -9.61
CA VAL A 594 27.42 15.67 -9.25
C VAL A 594 26.73 14.73 -10.23
N THR A 595 27.36 13.59 -10.51
CA THR A 595 26.74 12.53 -11.31
C THR A 595 25.75 11.74 -10.46
N SER A 596 24.51 11.61 -10.90
CA SER A 596 23.50 10.78 -10.25
C SER A 596 23.39 9.40 -10.91
N ALA A 597 23.14 8.37 -10.11
CA ALA A 597 22.71 7.06 -10.61
C ALA A 597 21.19 7.08 -10.77
N THR A 598 20.69 6.84 -11.97
CA THR A 598 19.28 7.01 -12.31
C THR A 598 18.70 5.71 -12.85
N GLN A 599 17.59 5.24 -12.27
CA GLN A 599 16.87 4.04 -12.67
C GLN A 599 15.50 4.44 -13.24
N PHE A 600 15.22 4.04 -14.48
CA PHE A 600 13.98 4.38 -15.18
C PHE A 600 13.26 3.11 -15.66
N PRO A 601 11.91 3.09 -15.70
CA PRO A 601 11.16 1.95 -16.18
C PRO A 601 11.34 1.82 -17.70
N ILE A 602 11.55 0.59 -18.17
CA ILE A 602 11.53 0.24 -19.59
C ILE A 602 10.27 -0.56 -19.91
N ALA A 603 9.99 -0.77 -21.19
CA ALA A 603 8.83 -1.55 -21.62
C ALA A 603 8.82 -2.93 -20.95
N SER A 604 7.77 -3.20 -20.19
CA SER A 604 7.56 -4.48 -19.51
C SER A 604 7.36 -5.61 -20.51
N VAL A 605 7.91 -6.79 -20.21
CA VAL A 605 7.90 -7.95 -21.10
C VAL A 605 7.18 -9.13 -20.48
N TYR A 606 6.64 -10.02 -21.31
CA TYR A 606 6.04 -11.26 -20.82
C TYR A 606 7.10 -12.31 -20.48
N VAL A 607 6.94 -12.94 -19.32
CA VAL A 607 7.83 -13.99 -18.81
C VAL A 607 7.01 -15.23 -18.47
N ILE A 608 7.53 -16.39 -18.88
CA ILE A 608 6.95 -17.70 -18.55
C ILE A 608 7.42 -18.16 -17.17
N ASN A 609 6.48 -18.45 -16.27
CA ASN A 609 6.76 -19.14 -15.03
C ASN A 609 6.96 -20.65 -15.29
N VAL A 610 8.21 -21.07 -15.46
CA VAL A 610 8.56 -22.45 -15.83
C VAL A 610 7.95 -23.52 -14.89
N PRO A 611 7.99 -23.40 -13.54
CA PRO A 611 7.30 -24.35 -12.65
C PRO A 611 5.81 -24.53 -12.93
N TRP A 612 5.04 -23.45 -13.09
CA TRP A 612 3.62 -23.55 -13.42
C TRP A 612 3.41 -24.10 -14.83
N MET A 613 4.25 -23.71 -15.80
CA MET A 613 4.19 -24.25 -17.16
C MET A 613 4.40 -25.78 -17.20
N VAL A 614 5.32 -26.31 -16.38
CA VAL A 614 5.52 -27.77 -16.21
C VAL A 614 4.29 -28.44 -15.61
N VAL A 615 3.71 -27.88 -14.54
CA VAL A 615 2.47 -28.42 -13.94
C VAL A 615 1.33 -28.45 -14.95
N TYR A 616 1.19 -27.41 -15.78
CA TYR A 616 0.21 -27.36 -16.85
C TYR A 616 0.41 -28.52 -17.86
N PHE A 617 1.62 -28.72 -18.38
CA PHE A 617 1.91 -29.80 -19.32
C PHE A 617 1.68 -31.20 -18.74
N VAL A 618 2.08 -31.44 -17.48
CA VAL A 618 1.81 -32.71 -16.80
C VAL A 618 0.30 -32.95 -16.68
N SER A 619 -0.47 -31.93 -16.26
CA SER A 619 -1.92 -32.02 -16.12
C SER A 619 -2.63 -32.28 -17.46
N SER A 620 -2.21 -31.59 -18.53
CA SER A 620 -2.73 -31.78 -19.89
C SER A 620 -2.40 -33.17 -20.45
N THR A 621 -1.20 -33.69 -20.18
CA THR A 621 -0.79 -35.03 -20.60
C THR A 621 -1.62 -36.11 -19.90
N ILE A 622 -1.90 -35.95 -18.60
CA ILE A 622 -2.80 -36.84 -17.85
C ILE A 622 -4.19 -36.83 -18.50
N MET A 623 -4.73 -35.66 -18.81
CA MET A 623 -6.06 -35.51 -19.44
C MET A 623 -6.13 -36.16 -20.83
N LEU A 624 -5.12 -35.96 -21.70
CA LEU A 624 -5.03 -36.65 -22.99
C LEU A 624 -4.96 -38.17 -22.81
N SER A 625 -4.13 -38.66 -21.88
CA SER A 625 -4.00 -40.09 -21.64
C SER A 625 -5.33 -40.69 -21.18
N ALA A 626 -6.10 -39.98 -20.34
CA ALA A 626 -7.41 -40.37 -19.88
C ALA A 626 -8.44 -40.43 -21.03
N ALA A 627 -8.42 -39.47 -21.96
CA ALA A 627 -9.26 -39.49 -23.16
C ALA A 627 -8.97 -40.71 -24.06
N VAL A 628 -7.69 -41.00 -24.34
CA VAL A 628 -7.28 -42.17 -25.12
C VAL A 628 -7.67 -43.47 -24.42
N ILE A 629 -7.46 -43.56 -23.11
CA ILE A 629 -7.86 -44.71 -22.27
C ILE A 629 -9.38 -44.91 -22.29
N THR A 630 -10.17 -43.83 -22.25
CA THR A 630 -11.64 -43.90 -22.35
C THR A 630 -12.08 -44.57 -23.64
N ILE A 631 -11.48 -44.18 -24.77
CA ILE A 631 -11.81 -44.76 -26.08
C ILE A 631 -11.37 -46.21 -26.16
N ALA A 632 -10.18 -46.54 -25.65
CA ALA A 632 -9.71 -47.92 -25.58
C ALA A 632 -10.64 -48.81 -24.75
N PHE A 633 -11.07 -48.38 -23.55
CA PHE A 633 -12.01 -49.16 -22.74
C PHE A 633 -13.37 -49.29 -23.43
N ARG A 634 -13.94 -48.21 -23.97
CA ARG A 634 -15.23 -48.25 -24.69
C ARG A 634 -15.21 -49.12 -25.95
N ALA A 635 -14.05 -49.28 -26.60
CA ALA A 635 -13.88 -50.21 -27.72
C ALA A 635 -13.71 -51.68 -27.27
N LEU A 636 -13.39 -51.92 -25.99
CA LEU A 636 -13.16 -53.24 -25.39
C LEU A 636 -14.30 -53.73 -24.49
N CYS A 637 -15.25 -52.87 -24.14
CA CYS A 637 -16.52 -53.22 -23.50
C CYS A 637 -17.48 -53.90 -24.48
N ARG A 638 -18.34 -54.77 -23.95
CA ARG A 638 -19.44 -55.46 -24.65
C ARG A 638 -20.79 -55.16 -24.02
N ALA A 639 -20.83 -54.80 -22.74
CA ALA A 639 -22.03 -54.39 -22.03
C ALA A 639 -22.44 -52.94 -22.39
N PRO A 640 -23.74 -52.65 -22.49
CA PRO A 640 -24.24 -51.27 -22.51
C PRO A 640 -23.97 -50.55 -21.19
N GLU A 641 -23.93 -49.20 -21.23
CA GLU A 641 -23.62 -48.35 -20.07
C GLU A 641 -24.77 -48.32 -19.03
N ILE A 642 -24.96 -49.40 -18.27
CA ILE A 642 -26.04 -49.56 -17.26
C ILE A 642 -25.65 -49.17 -15.82
N LEU A 643 -24.39 -48.82 -15.57
CA LEU A 643 -23.92 -48.50 -14.21
C LEU A 643 -24.31 -47.08 -13.76
N GLY A 644 -25.23 -47.03 -12.78
CA GLY A 644 -25.53 -45.87 -11.95
C GLY A 644 -24.89 -45.98 -10.55
N PHE A 645 -25.68 -45.75 -9.50
CA PHE A 645 -25.27 -46.09 -8.13
C PHE A 645 -25.30 -47.61 -7.95
N VAL A 646 -24.15 -48.24 -7.71
CA VAL A 646 -24.02 -49.70 -7.77
C VAL A 646 -24.75 -50.36 -6.60
N SER A 647 -24.81 -49.67 -5.46
CA SER A 647 -25.62 -50.07 -4.32
C SER A 647 -27.11 -50.27 -4.65
N SER A 648 -27.72 -49.47 -5.54
CA SER A 648 -29.16 -49.62 -5.85
C SER A 648 -29.44 -50.83 -6.73
N LEU A 649 -28.52 -51.18 -7.64
CA LEU A 649 -28.58 -52.41 -8.45
C LEU A 649 -28.56 -53.69 -7.58
N THR A 650 -28.04 -53.62 -6.35
CA THR A 650 -28.10 -54.73 -5.38
C THR A 650 -29.35 -54.74 -4.50
N ARG A 651 -30.19 -53.68 -4.50
CA ARG A 651 -31.26 -53.52 -3.51
C ARG A 651 -32.40 -54.51 -3.73
N ASP A 652 -32.93 -54.52 -4.95
CA ASP A 652 -34.15 -55.23 -5.32
C ASP A 652 -33.85 -56.41 -6.28
N SER A 653 -32.57 -56.80 -6.37
CA SER A 653 -32.10 -57.86 -7.28
C SER A 653 -32.18 -59.24 -6.62
N PRO A 654 -32.80 -60.25 -7.27
CA PRO A 654 -32.97 -61.60 -6.71
C PRO A 654 -31.64 -62.36 -6.56
N TYR A 655 -30.56 -61.84 -7.15
CA TYR A 655 -29.24 -62.47 -7.16
C TYR A 655 -28.36 -62.09 -5.95
N PHE A 656 -28.79 -61.13 -5.13
CA PHE A 656 -28.06 -60.68 -3.94
C PHE A 656 -28.83 -60.94 -2.65
N ARG A 657 -28.21 -61.67 -1.71
CA ARG A 657 -28.76 -61.86 -0.35
C ARG A 657 -28.00 -60.97 0.64
N ASP A 658 -28.65 -59.92 1.13
CA ASP A 658 -28.15 -59.05 2.20
C ASP A 658 -28.98 -59.26 3.48
N TRP A 659 -28.55 -60.19 4.32
CA TRP A 659 -29.17 -60.47 5.63
C TRP A 659 -29.20 -59.24 6.56
N GLY A 660 -28.41 -58.20 6.28
CA GLY A 660 -28.48 -56.92 7.00
C GLY A 660 -29.64 -56.02 6.59
N ALA A 661 -30.30 -56.28 5.45
CA ALA A 661 -31.42 -55.49 4.97
C ALA A 661 -32.75 -55.85 5.67
N GLU A 662 -32.89 -57.10 6.13
CA GLU A 662 -34.08 -57.61 6.82
C GLU A 662 -34.30 -56.95 8.19
N THR A 663 -33.27 -56.31 8.78
CA THR A 663 -33.34 -55.66 10.10
C THR A 663 -33.40 -54.13 10.04
N ASN A 664 -33.17 -53.49 8.89
CA ASN A 664 -33.24 -52.02 8.78
C ASN A 664 -33.54 -51.53 7.34
N SER A 665 -34.80 -51.19 7.09
CA SER A 665 -35.29 -50.69 5.79
C SER A 665 -34.84 -49.28 5.43
N THR A 666 -34.24 -48.53 6.37
CA THR A 666 -33.76 -47.15 6.17
C THR A 666 -32.28 -47.05 5.81
N ASP A 667 -31.61 -48.18 5.57
CA ASP A 667 -30.17 -48.24 5.40
C ASP A 667 -29.67 -47.57 4.10
N SER A 668 -28.55 -46.85 4.19
CA SER A 668 -28.00 -46.10 3.05
C SER A 668 -27.28 -47.01 2.06
N GLY A 669 -27.32 -46.64 0.77
CA GLY A 669 -26.61 -47.38 -0.28
C GLY A 669 -25.13 -47.58 0.02
N THR A 670 -24.48 -46.59 0.62
CA THR A 670 -23.08 -46.66 1.08
C THR A 670 -22.84 -47.70 2.18
N ARG A 671 -23.75 -47.87 3.14
CA ARG A 671 -23.66 -48.90 4.19
C ARG A 671 -23.90 -50.30 3.62
N ARG A 672 -24.86 -50.45 2.71
CA ARG A 672 -25.10 -51.70 1.95
C ARG A 672 -23.90 -52.09 1.10
N ALA A 673 -23.35 -51.16 0.31
CA ALA A 673 -22.15 -51.39 -0.50
C ALA A 673 -20.91 -51.74 0.34
N ARG A 674 -20.82 -51.21 1.57
CA ARG A 674 -19.77 -51.57 2.52
C ARG A 674 -19.95 -52.97 3.12
N ARG A 675 -21.17 -53.40 3.47
CA ARG A 675 -21.46 -54.80 3.90
C ARG A 675 -21.16 -55.80 2.79
N LEU A 676 -21.71 -55.55 1.60
CA LEU A 676 -21.55 -56.42 0.43
C LEU A 676 -20.21 -56.20 -0.30
N GLY A 677 -19.29 -55.38 0.23
CA GLY A 677 -18.13 -54.87 -0.50
C GLY A 677 -17.15 -55.93 -1.00
N MET A 678 -17.09 -57.07 -0.31
CA MET A 678 -16.24 -58.23 -0.67
C MET A 678 -16.89 -59.15 -1.72
N VAL A 679 -18.18 -59.00 -2.02
CA VAL A 679 -18.86 -59.79 -3.04
C VAL A 679 -18.30 -59.41 -4.41
N LYS A 680 -17.79 -60.39 -5.16
CA LYS A 680 -17.42 -60.18 -6.56
C LYS A 680 -18.70 -60.11 -7.39
N VAL A 681 -18.82 -59.07 -8.19
CA VAL A 681 -19.99 -58.75 -9.02
C VAL A 681 -19.58 -58.58 -10.47
N MET A 682 -20.51 -58.89 -11.38
CA MET A 682 -20.36 -58.65 -12.81
C MET A 682 -21.68 -58.27 -13.46
N VAL A 683 -21.59 -57.56 -14.58
CA VAL A 683 -22.68 -57.48 -15.56
C VAL A 683 -22.52 -58.72 -16.44
N GLY A 684 -23.53 -59.59 -16.41
CA GLY A 684 -23.45 -60.92 -16.98
C GLY A 684 -24.79 -61.43 -17.49
N ASP A 685 -24.72 -62.62 -18.07
CA ASP A 685 -25.86 -63.39 -18.53
C ASP A 685 -26.40 -64.25 -17.38
N ALA A 686 -27.59 -63.89 -16.89
CA ALA A 686 -28.29 -64.62 -15.84
C ALA A 686 -29.02 -65.87 -16.36
N ASN A 687 -29.10 -66.08 -17.68
CA ASN A 687 -29.65 -67.28 -18.31
C ASN A 687 -28.69 -67.84 -19.38
N PRO A 688 -27.49 -68.32 -18.98
CA PRO A 688 -26.45 -68.69 -19.95
C PRO A 688 -26.83 -69.87 -20.86
N GLY A 689 -27.84 -70.67 -20.50
CA GLY A 689 -28.28 -71.87 -21.22
C GLY A 689 -29.58 -71.76 -22.04
N GLY A 690 -30.29 -70.61 -22.04
CA GLY A 690 -31.45 -70.39 -22.92
C GLY A 690 -31.07 -69.86 -24.31
N ASP A 691 -31.95 -69.94 -25.30
CA ASP A 691 -31.66 -69.41 -26.65
C ASP A 691 -31.48 -67.89 -26.66
N VAL A 692 -32.26 -67.17 -25.83
CA VAL A 692 -32.07 -65.75 -25.50
C VAL A 692 -31.43 -65.66 -24.11
N GLY A 693 -30.35 -64.88 -23.99
CA GLY A 693 -29.71 -64.60 -22.70
C GLY A 693 -30.46 -63.51 -21.93
N ARG A 694 -30.18 -63.33 -20.64
CA ARG A 694 -30.76 -62.22 -19.85
C ARG A 694 -29.67 -61.37 -19.24
N MET A 695 -29.59 -60.09 -19.60
CA MET A 695 -28.57 -59.20 -19.06
C MET A 695 -28.93 -58.76 -17.65
N SER A 696 -28.03 -58.98 -16.68
CA SER A 696 -28.28 -58.60 -15.29
C SER A 696 -27.00 -58.35 -14.50
N PHE A 697 -27.13 -57.55 -13.44
CA PHE A 697 -26.08 -57.37 -12.44
C PHE A 697 -26.16 -58.52 -11.43
N ILE A 698 -25.10 -59.34 -11.36
CA ILE A 698 -25.09 -60.64 -10.66
C ILE A 698 -23.77 -60.87 -9.91
N PRO A 699 -23.74 -61.77 -8.90
CA PRO A 699 -22.48 -62.27 -8.35
C PRO A 699 -21.64 -62.98 -9.42
N ALA A 700 -20.31 -62.75 -9.41
CA ALA A 700 -19.43 -63.22 -10.46
C ALA A 700 -19.21 -64.74 -10.41
N THR A 701 -19.64 -65.44 -11.47
CA THR A 701 -19.48 -66.88 -11.68
C THR A 701 -19.13 -67.18 -13.14
N ASP A 702 -18.23 -68.14 -13.39
CA ASP A 702 -17.60 -68.31 -14.71
C ASP A 702 -18.53 -68.58 -15.93
N PRO A 703 -19.70 -69.25 -15.84
CA PRO A 703 -20.54 -69.47 -17.03
C PRO A 703 -21.31 -68.21 -17.50
N SER A 704 -21.21 -67.08 -16.80
CA SER A 704 -22.13 -65.94 -16.95
C SER A 704 -21.59 -64.72 -17.74
N ARG A 705 -20.50 -64.85 -18.51
CA ARG A 705 -19.99 -63.72 -19.33
C ARG A 705 -20.82 -63.46 -20.58
N LEU A 706 -21.01 -62.18 -20.90
CA LEU A 706 -21.69 -61.74 -22.13
C LEU A 706 -20.92 -62.17 -23.40
N LYS A 707 -21.67 -62.71 -24.37
CA LYS A 707 -21.18 -63.18 -25.67
C LYS A 707 -21.52 -62.16 -26.76
N VAL A 708 -20.58 -61.90 -27.66
CA VAL A 708 -20.82 -61.04 -28.83
C VAL A 708 -21.78 -61.77 -29.78
N ALA A 709 -22.74 -61.05 -30.35
CA ALA A 709 -23.75 -61.56 -31.30
C ALA A 709 -24.73 -62.64 -30.74
N ARG A 710 -24.95 -62.70 -29.42
CA ARG A 710 -26.08 -63.41 -28.81
C ARG A 710 -27.23 -62.42 -28.54
N PRO A 711 -28.51 -62.77 -28.76
CA PRO A 711 -29.64 -61.95 -28.33
C PRO A 711 -29.80 -61.95 -26.80
N TYR A 712 -30.19 -60.80 -26.26
CA TYR A 712 -30.35 -60.56 -24.81
C TYR A 712 -31.65 -59.80 -24.52
N ASP A 713 -32.40 -60.28 -23.53
CA ASP A 713 -33.48 -59.55 -22.81
C ASP A 713 -32.94 -58.79 -21.58
#